data_AF-A0A1E4F2H7-F1
#
_entry.id   AF-A0A1E4F2H7-F1
#
_cell.length_a   1.000
_cell.length_b   1.000
_cell.length_c   1.000
_cell.angle_alpha   90.00
_cell.angle_beta   90.00
_cell.angle_gamma   90.00
#
_symmetry.space_group_name_H-M   'P 1'
#
loop_
_entity.id
_entity.type
_entity.pdbx_description
1 polymer ?
#
loop_
_entity_poly.entity_id
_entity_poly.type
_entity_poly.pdbx_seq_one_letter_code
_entity_poly.pdbx_strand_id
1 'polypeptide(L)'
;MDLRVQQGLNFSARVGPVRREGADPVTPPASPMVGTDGFVMSGSPALAPAPLPEVPSKPYQPPATETAGWNLPGVLPELTSGQLEDIHHSIEASLAKSLAQIREKPVVRPAANHPGVELHNHLLGIVDTQYFIDKCAGGDARLLMTRLENMFRERPQLREEAPEVAKILAASSQQPRPAQATARHQLEKVLTASPCTPFDDVYTPRDELIKHHLEVTPEQMHQILEEASAFEVDPDARLNPESVRRLRQHLGAQLSDATPRQMVEAGITPRQAVYLTGRIIDRRYETFVEDSQRVLHQDHIHYSEQSISVNKLESRLGEPMMKRVAGRLRSEGIESDVRFLAMVGTTYLSEGFLQHTNPKTGIPTAFEQLEIDSAQFSALVGHFERQGATRAEALKAIVNSEPALLEKLGLNPEQSFLVSGCLPPKLKAGLERLARRGDVMGIDVASPEKEPFTARGMKNFDAMYDILKSAAAERGRPLVMRPHVGEGYPEMPEGSQGFHRYRAVQEDNAPKHYSLASANLETLITHLENRGYSAEQGARDGVIVRFGHATHLTQSQVTRIKDLGIFAEANLVSNKVTGALQPGRGGDFFEDHPLLSLLYHEVPTVLNTDAHGVMHTNLKQEYEQADRLIKMFQRNKMSLRIEDQDVFYRDLSPEQQERFNPQRLRDWAQDYEKAVRAADKSDLSR
;
A
#
# COMPACT_ATOMS: atom_id res chain seq x y z
N MET A 1 54.22 -2.17 46.98
CA MET A 1 55.39 -1.70 46.20
C MET A 1 55.04 -0.32 45.69
N ASP A 2 55.71 0.66 46.25
CA ASP A 2 55.50 2.10 46.08
C ASP A 2 55.76 2.60 44.65
N LEU A 3 54.96 3.56 44.19
CA LEU A 3 55.39 4.97 44.14
C LEU A 3 54.21 5.91 43.86
N ARG A 4 54.01 6.83 44.80
CA ARG A 4 53.20 8.07 44.74
C ARG A 4 53.84 9.06 43.74
N VAL A 5 53.14 10.06 43.22
CA VAL A 5 52.90 11.41 43.82
C VAL A 5 51.95 12.15 42.84
N GLN A 6 50.72 12.60 43.24
CA GLN A 6 50.36 13.88 43.91
C GLN A 6 50.44 15.09 42.95
N GLN A 7 49.53 16.09 42.84
CA GLN A 7 48.47 16.74 43.64
C GLN A 7 47.47 17.41 42.65
N GLY A 8 46.16 17.55 42.90
CA GLY A 8 45.49 18.51 43.80
C GLY A 8 45.17 19.82 43.04
N LEU A 9 43.99 20.45 43.04
CA LEU A 9 43.04 20.69 44.13
C LEU A 9 41.66 21.16 43.58
N ASN A 10 40.61 20.75 44.29
CA ASN A 10 39.24 21.30 44.27
C ASN A 10 39.17 22.70 44.91
N PHE A 11 38.12 23.48 44.63
CA PHE A 11 37.15 23.92 45.66
C PHE A 11 35.89 24.59 45.07
N SER A 12 34.81 24.46 45.84
CA SER A 12 33.39 24.78 45.62
C SER A 12 32.98 26.15 46.17
N ALA A 13 31.90 26.75 45.64
CA ALA A 13 30.80 27.45 46.36
C ALA A 13 29.84 28.09 45.32
N ARG A 14 28.52 27.82 45.23
CA ARG A 14 27.34 28.15 46.06
C ARG A 14 26.98 29.65 46.24
N VAL A 15 25.79 29.98 45.70
CA VAL A 15 24.72 30.93 46.16
C VAL A 15 25.06 32.43 46.14
N GLY A 16 24.40 33.27 45.33
CA GLY A 16 23.07 33.85 45.59
C GLY A 16 22.88 35.23 44.88
N PRO A 17 21.70 35.87 44.97
CA PRO A 17 21.01 36.50 43.84
C PRO A 17 20.84 38.04 43.95
N VAL A 18 20.61 38.75 42.82
CA VAL A 18 20.05 40.12 42.83
C VAL A 18 19.21 40.42 41.56
N ARG A 19 17.96 40.86 41.77
CA ARG A 19 17.00 41.50 40.83
C ARG A 19 17.55 42.87 40.35
N ARG A 20 17.17 43.47 39.22
CA ARG A 20 15.88 44.14 38.91
C ARG A 20 16.06 45.00 37.64
N GLU A 21 14.95 45.20 36.90
CA GLU A 21 14.60 46.37 36.04
C GLU A 21 15.53 46.70 34.85
N GLY A 22 15.10 47.00 33.63
CA GLY A 22 13.80 47.28 33.02
C GLY A 22 14.04 48.08 31.72
N ALA A 23 13.01 48.12 30.85
CA ALA A 23 12.78 49.04 29.73
C ALA A 23 13.45 48.77 28.34
N ASP A 24 12.58 48.36 27.41
CA ASP A 24 12.57 48.51 25.94
C ASP A 24 12.65 50.00 25.48
N PRO A 25 12.48 50.35 24.17
CA PRO A 25 13.10 49.86 22.93
C PRO A 25 13.53 51.04 22.00
N VAL A 26 14.48 50.85 21.07
CA VAL A 26 14.69 51.80 19.93
C VAL A 26 15.24 51.07 18.68
N THR A 27 14.39 50.87 17.67
CA THR A 27 14.71 50.84 16.22
C THR A 27 15.12 52.24 15.73
N PRO A 28 15.73 52.53 14.53
CA PRO A 28 15.97 51.73 13.30
C PRO A 28 17.42 52.04 12.74
N PRO A 29 17.78 52.16 11.43
CA PRO A 29 17.11 51.83 10.15
C PRO A 29 17.96 51.15 9.04
N ALA A 30 17.21 50.70 8.03
CA ALA A 30 17.40 50.76 6.56
C ALA A 30 18.79 50.80 5.89
N SER A 31 18.86 49.98 4.83
CA SER A 31 19.87 49.82 3.79
C SER A 31 20.33 51.10 3.07
N PRO A 32 21.42 50.98 2.29
CA PRO A 32 21.34 51.40 0.89
C PRO A 32 21.90 50.38 -0.11
N MET A 33 21.45 50.54 -1.36
CA MET A 33 21.84 49.81 -2.57
C MET A 33 23.20 50.25 -3.17
N VAL A 34 23.65 49.41 -4.12
CA VAL A 34 24.49 49.65 -5.31
C VAL A 34 25.99 49.40 -5.17
N GLY A 35 26.50 48.50 -6.02
CA GLY A 35 27.92 48.38 -6.33
C GLY A 35 28.28 47.10 -7.08
N THR A 36 28.31 47.20 -8.41
CA THR A 36 28.85 46.22 -9.36
C THR A 36 30.36 46.04 -9.24
N ASP A 37 30.85 44.81 -9.42
CA ASP A 37 32.02 44.39 -10.23
C ASP A 37 32.88 43.28 -9.60
N GLY A 38 33.03 42.19 -10.37
CA GLY A 38 34.33 41.60 -10.70
C GLY A 38 35.02 40.66 -9.70
N PHE A 39 35.14 39.38 -10.11
CA PHE A 39 36.26 38.44 -9.85
C PHE A 39 36.52 38.07 -8.36
N VAL A 40 36.62 36.80 -7.94
CA VAL A 40 37.62 35.78 -8.30
C VAL A 40 37.09 34.42 -7.84
N MET A 41 37.13 33.43 -8.74
CA MET A 41 37.07 32.01 -8.40
C MET A 41 38.35 31.61 -7.66
N SER A 42 38.25 31.22 -6.39
CA SER A 42 39.30 30.48 -5.68
C SER A 42 38.81 29.08 -5.36
N GLY A 43 39.31 28.12 -6.12
CA GLY A 43 39.08 26.70 -5.93
C GLY A 43 39.70 26.19 -4.64
N SER A 44 39.02 25.23 -4.01
CA SER A 44 39.64 24.23 -3.15
C SER A 44 39.73 22.90 -3.91
N PRO A 45 40.80 22.11 -3.70
CA PRO A 45 41.28 21.16 -4.68
C PRO A 45 40.50 19.85 -4.61
N ALA A 46 40.10 19.36 -5.79
CA ALA A 46 39.64 17.99 -5.96
C ALA A 46 40.81 17.03 -5.66
N LEU A 47 40.59 16.14 -4.69
CA LEU A 47 41.42 14.96 -4.45
C LEU A 47 41.37 14.07 -5.70
N ALA A 48 42.49 14.04 -6.42
CA ALA A 48 42.70 13.12 -7.53
C ALA A 48 42.74 11.66 -7.02
N PRO A 49 42.04 10.71 -7.66
CA PRO A 49 42.15 9.30 -7.32
C PRO A 49 43.52 8.76 -7.77
N ALA A 50 44.11 7.93 -6.90
CA ALA A 50 45.40 7.28 -7.13
C ALA A 50 45.42 6.43 -8.42
N PRO A 51 46.58 6.33 -9.10
CA PRO A 51 46.69 5.58 -10.35
C PRO A 51 46.55 4.07 -10.12
N LEU A 52 45.68 3.45 -10.91
CA LEU A 52 45.56 1.99 -11.00
C LEU A 52 46.84 1.40 -11.64
N PRO A 53 47.30 0.22 -11.20
CA PRO A 53 48.47 -0.43 -11.77
C PRO A 53 48.20 -0.90 -13.21
N GLU A 54 49.18 -0.66 -14.08
CA GLU A 54 49.20 -1.08 -15.48
C GLU A 54 49.05 -2.61 -15.59
N VAL A 55 47.96 -3.05 -16.21
CA VAL A 55 47.79 -4.44 -16.65
C VAL A 55 48.33 -4.53 -18.09
N PRO A 56 49.28 -5.43 -18.40
CA PRO A 56 49.82 -5.53 -19.75
C PRO A 56 48.75 -6.01 -20.73
N SER A 57 48.50 -5.19 -21.75
CA SER A 57 47.63 -5.47 -22.88
C SER A 57 48.22 -6.59 -23.75
N LYS A 58 47.76 -7.82 -23.52
CA LYS A 58 47.85 -8.87 -24.56
C LYS A 58 46.63 -8.75 -25.48
N PRO A 59 46.81 -8.56 -26.79
CA PRO A 59 45.69 -8.66 -27.73
C PRO A 59 45.17 -10.10 -27.71
N TYR A 60 43.86 -10.24 -27.52
CA TYR A 60 43.16 -11.50 -27.72
C TYR A 60 43.31 -11.90 -29.20
N GLN A 61 44.05 -12.97 -29.46
CA GLN A 61 44.02 -13.66 -30.74
C GLN A 61 42.79 -14.59 -30.75
N PRO A 62 41.79 -14.37 -31.60
CA PRO A 62 40.76 -15.39 -31.82
C PRO A 62 41.43 -16.63 -32.43
N PRO A 63 41.04 -17.85 -32.03
CA PRO A 63 41.50 -19.05 -32.71
C PRO A 63 41.07 -18.99 -34.18
N ALA A 64 41.98 -19.39 -35.07
CA ALA A 64 41.81 -19.36 -36.50
C ALA A 64 40.50 -20.02 -36.94
N THR A 65 39.65 -19.26 -37.62
CA THR A 65 38.52 -19.76 -38.39
C THR A 65 39.07 -20.53 -39.58
N GLU A 66 39.12 -21.86 -39.47
CA GLU A 66 39.05 -22.71 -40.65
C GLU A 66 37.62 -22.67 -41.18
N THR A 67 37.46 -22.03 -42.32
CA THR A 67 36.27 -22.07 -43.16
C THR A 67 36.08 -23.49 -43.69
N ALA A 68 35.38 -24.33 -42.93
CA ALA A 68 34.76 -25.54 -43.45
C ALA A 68 33.33 -25.20 -43.88
N GLY A 69 33.14 -25.13 -45.20
CA GLY A 69 31.84 -24.92 -45.82
C GLY A 69 30.81 -25.94 -45.36
N TRP A 70 29.60 -25.44 -45.14
CA TRP A 70 28.40 -26.25 -44.92
C TRP A 70 28.11 -27.07 -46.18
N ASN A 71 28.66 -28.29 -46.21
CA ASN A 71 28.13 -29.36 -47.05
C ASN A 71 27.22 -30.22 -46.18
N LEU A 72 25.93 -30.19 -46.48
CA LEU A 72 24.97 -31.22 -46.07
C LEU A 72 25.38 -32.54 -46.72
N PRO A 73 25.57 -33.61 -45.92
CA PRO A 73 24.91 -34.86 -46.27
C PRO A 73 24.33 -35.58 -45.05
N GLY A 74 23.07 -36.01 -45.18
CA GLY A 74 22.68 -37.39 -44.85
C GLY A 74 22.35 -37.74 -43.39
N VAL A 75 21.04 -37.91 -43.15
CA VAL A 75 20.42 -38.98 -42.34
C VAL A 75 20.84 -39.06 -40.86
N LEU A 76 19.97 -38.53 -39.98
CA LEU A 76 19.90 -38.96 -38.58
C LEU A 76 19.76 -40.50 -38.54
N PRO A 77 20.54 -41.24 -37.74
CA PRO A 77 20.34 -42.68 -37.63
C PRO A 77 18.91 -42.92 -37.12
N GLU A 78 18.12 -43.66 -37.90
CA GLU A 78 16.81 -44.12 -37.46
C GLU A 78 17.01 -44.97 -36.21
N LEU A 79 16.60 -44.42 -35.06
CA LEU A 79 16.52 -45.17 -33.82
C LEU A 79 15.54 -46.33 -34.07
N THR A 80 16.03 -47.55 -33.86
CA THR A 80 15.17 -48.73 -33.95
C THR A 80 14.05 -48.64 -32.92
N SER A 81 12.90 -49.27 -33.18
CA SER A 81 11.77 -49.30 -32.24
C SER A 81 12.19 -49.76 -30.83
N GLY A 82 13.11 -50.72 -30.73
CA GLY A 82 13.67 -51.15 -29.44
C GLY A 82 14.47 -50.07 -28.70
N GLN A 83 15.21 -49.22 -29.41
CA GLN A 83 15.94 -48.11 -28.79
C GLN A 83 15.01 -46.99 -28.30
N LEU A 84 13.89 -46.77 -28.99
CA LEU A 84 12.86 -45.82 -28.54
C LEU A 84 12.11 -46.35 -27.30
N GLU A 85 11.82 -47.65 -27.24
CA GLU A 85 11.22 -48.30 -26.07
C GLU A 85 12.17 -48.25 -24.86
N ASP A 86 13.47 -48.51 -25.04
CA ASP A 86 14.47 -48.41 -23.98
C ASP A 86 14.61 -46.98 -23.42
N ILE A 87 14.56 -45.97 -24.30
CA ILE A 87 14.57 -44.56 -23.89
C ILE A 87 13.28 -44.22 -23.12
N HIS A 88 12.13 -44.70 -23.59
CA HIS A 88 10.85 -44.46 -22.93
C HIS A 88 10.80 -45.12 -21.55
N HIS A 89 11.24 -46.37 -21.42
CA HIS A 89 11.36 -47.06 -20.14
C HIS A 89 12.36 -46.40 -19.19
N SER A 90 13.47 -45.88 -19.71
CA SER A 90 14.46 -45.14 -18.91
C SER A 90 13.88 -43.82 -18.37
N ILE A 91 13.12 -43.09 -19.19
CA ILE A 91 12.43 -41.87 -18.78
C ILE A 91 11.34 -42.18 -17.76
N GLU A 92 10.51 -43.20 -17.99
CA GLU A 92 9.46 -43.62 -17.07
C GLU A 92 10.04 -44.11 -15.73
N ALA A 93 11.12 -44.89 -15.74
CA ALA A 93 11.80 -45.32 -14.53
C ALA A 93 12.44 -44.16 -13.77
N SER A 94 13.02 -43.19 -14.48
CA SER A 94 13.59 -41.98 -13.88
C SER A 94 12.51 -41.07 -13.29
N LEU A 95 11.36 -40.95 -13.97
CA LEU A 95 10.20 -40.20 -13.52
C LEU A 95 9.54 -40.88 -12.32
N ALA A 96 9.37 -42.20 -12.35
CA ALA A 96 8.85 -42.99 -11.23
C ALA A 96 9.77 -42.90 -10.00
N LYS A 97 11.09 -42.93 -10.21
CA LYS A 97 12.08 -42.74 -9.14
C LYS A 97 12.05 -41.33 -8.56
N SER A 98 11.88 -40.30 -9.41
CA SER A 98 11.72 -38.91 -8.99
C SER A 98 10.40 -38.69 -8.25
N LEU A 99 9.29 -39.28 -8.71
CA LEU A 99 7.98 -39.24 -8.05
C LEU A 99 7.97 -40.02 -6.73
N ALA A 100 8.70 -41.13 -6.64
CA ALA A 100 8.89 -41.87 -5.40
C ALA A 100 9.75 -41.09 -4.39
N GLN A 101 10.78 -40.35 -4.86
CA GLN A 101 11.56 -39.44 -4.01
C GLN A 101 10.75 -38.23 -3.51
N ILE A 102 9.73 -37.80 -4.26
CA ILE A 102 8.81 -36.74 -3.83
C ILE A 102 7.79 -37.24 -2.79
N ARG A 103 7.50 -38.56 -2.75
CA ARG A 103 6.42 -39.11 -1.90
C ARG A 103 6.80 -39.54 -0.49
N GLU A 104 8.07 -39.59 -0.10
CA GLU A 104 8.43 -39.94 1.28
C GLU A 104 9.58 -39.09 1.82
N LYS A 105 9.22 -37.91 2.33
CA LYS A 105 9.68 -37.39 3.62
C LYS A 105 8.67 -36.30 4.00
N PRO A 106 8.00 -36.38 5.16
CA PRO A 106 7.32 -35.21 5.67
C PRO A 106 8.40 -34.13 5.81
N VAL A 107 8.36 -33.12 4.94
CA VAL A 107 9.14 -31.91 5.15
C VAL A 107 8.58 -31.37 6.44
N VAL A 108 9.29 -31.59 7.55
CA VAL A 108 9.08 -30.85 8.78
C VAL A 108 9.46 -29.42 8.40
N ARG A 109 8.48 -28.68 7.86
CA ARG A 109 8.63 -27.26 7.58
C ARG A 109 8.92 -26.62 8.93
N PRO A 110 10.00 -25.85 9.08
CA PRO A 110 10.28 -25.13 10.32
C PRO A 110 9.02 -24.36 10.71
N ALA A 111 8.67 -24.34 12.00
CA ALA A 111 7.56 -23.52 12.46
C ALA A 111 7.78 -22.07 12.00
N ALA A 112 6.74 -21.47 11.43
CA ALA A 112 6.77 -20.07 11.07
C ALA A 112 7.16 -19.24 12.30
N ASN A 113 8.12 -18.33 12.15
CA ASN A 113 8.54 -17.43 13.22
C ASN A 113 7.59 -16.24 13.36
N HIS A 114 6.30 -16.40 13.08
CA HIS A 114 5.22 -15.41 13.27
C HIS A 114 3.93 -16.12 13.72
N PRO A 115 2.94 -15.41 14.31
CA PRO A 115 1.72 -16.03 14.82
C PRO A 115 0.71 -16.41 13.74
N GLY A 116 0.92 -16.00 12.48
CA GLY A 116 0.01 -16.30 11.36
C GLY A 116 -1.20 -15.38 11.26
N VAL A 117 -1.15 -14.25 11.99
CA VAL A 117 -2.19 -13.22 12.07
C VAL A 117 -1.63 -11.93 11.51
N GLU A 118 -2.29 -11.39 10.49
CA GLU A 118 -1.96 -10.13 9.84
C GLU A 118 -3.19 -9.21 9.83
N LEU A 119 -3.10 -8.05 10.46
CA LEU A 119 -4.22 -7.12 10.62
C LEU A 119 -4.17 -5.94 9.66
N HIS A 120 -3.08 -5.85 8.90
CA HIS A 120 -2.87 -4.78 7.93
C HIS A 120 -2.10 -5.27 6.71
N ASN A 121 -2.86 -5.54 5.66
CA ASN A 121 -2.30 -5.77 4.35
C ASN A 121 -3.23 -5.17 3.29
N HIS A 122 -2.76 -5.07 2.06
CA HIS A 122 -3.55 -4.72 0.91
C HIS A 122 -3.59 -5.92 -0.04
N LEU A 123 -4.78 -6.32 -0.50
CA LEU A 123 -4.93 -7.55 -1.28
C LEU A 123 -4.08 -7.53 -2.56
N LEU A 124 -4.04 -6.38 -3.23
CA LEU A 124 -3.18 -6.13 -4.39
C LEU A 124 -1.67 -6.17 -4.04
N GLY A 125 -1.36 -5.94 -2.78
CA GLY A 125 -0.04 -6.00 -2.18
C GLY A 125 0.44 -7.42 -1.88
N ILE A 126 -0.42 -8.45 -1.88
CA ILE A 126 -0.04 -9.81 -1.48
C ILE A 126 0.96 -10.45 -2.45
N VAL A 127 0.67 -10.42 -3.74
CA VAL A 127 1.48 -11.11 -4.76
C VAL A 127 2.65 -10.24 -5.23
N ASP A 128 3.73 -10.85 -5.70
CA ASP A 128 4.92 -10.15 -6.18
C ASP A 128 4.85 -9.84 -7.69
N THR A 129 5.90 -9.20 -8.22
CA THR A 129 6.05 -8.95 -9.67
C THR A 129 6.08 -10.24 -10.49
N GLN A 130 6.65 -11.32 -9.94
CA GLN A 130 6.77 -12.59 -10.64
C GLN A 130 5.40 -13.18 -10.96
N TYR A 131 4.44 -13.08 -10.02
CA TYR A 131 3.06 -13.46 -10.25
C TYR A 131 2.49 -12.84 -11.54
N PHE A 132 2.67 -11.53 -11.75
CA PHE A 132 2.17 -10.86 -12.95
C PHE A 132 2.93 -11.28 -14.20
N ILE A 133 4.23 -11.55 -14.12
CA ILE A 133 5.01 -12.08 -15.24
C ILE A 133 4.46 -13.43 -15.69
N ASP A 134 4.15 -14.31 -14.73
CA ASP A 134 3.65 -15.64 -15.01
C ASP A 134 2.20 -15.61 -15.49
N LYS A 135 1.32 -14.93 -14.77
CA LYS A 135 -0.14 -14.99 -14.98
C LYS A 135 -0.68 -13.97 -15.98
N CYS A 136 0.10 -12.95 -16.32
CA CYS A 136 -0.26 -11.95 -17.31
C CYS A 136 0.65 -11.96 -18.54
N ALA A 137 1.63 -12.86 -18.63
CA ALA A 137 2.51 -12.95 -19.80
C ALA A 137 3.16 -14.34 -20.02
N GLY A 138 2.68 -15.40 -19.35
CA GLY A 138 3.21 -16.76 -19.53
C GLY A 138 4.70 -16.89 -19.21
N GLY A 139 5.22 -16.08 -18.28
CA GLY A 139 6.64 -16.04 -17.93
C GLY A 139 7.48 -15.06 -18.76
N ASP A 140 6.91 -14.40 -19.78
CA ASP A 140 7.64 -13.43 -20.62
C ASP A 140 7.58 -11.99 -20.05
N ALA A 141 8.61 -11.62 -19.29
CA ALA A 141 8.80 -10.27 -18.77
C ALA A 141 8.81 -9.17 -19.84
N ARG A 142 9.31 -9.44 -21.06
CA ARG A 142 9.33 -8.45 -22.15
C ARG A 142 7.91 -8.22 -22.68
N LEU A 143 7.12 -9.29 -22.77
CA LEU A 143 5.72 -9.21 -23.17
C LEU A 143 4.92 -8.41 -22.15
N LEU A 144 5.09 -8.68 -20.84
CA LEU A 144 4.41 -7.92 -19.80
C LEU A 144 4.78 -6.43 -19.85
N MET A 145 6.06 -6.13 -20.03
CA MET A 145 6.51 -4.73 -20.18
C MET A 145 5.82 -4.05 -21.37
N THR A 146 5.78 -4.73 -22.53
CA THR A 146 5.10 -4.20 -23.72
C THR A 146 3.60 -3.98 -23.48
N ARG A 147 2.94 -4.88 -22.74
CA ARG A 147 1.52 -4.72 -22.34
C ARG A 147 1.31 -3.47 -21.49
N LEU A 148 2.15 -3.25 -20.47
CA LEU A 148 2.10 -2.04 -19.64
C LEU A 148 2.37 -0.76 -20.44
N GLU A 149 3.41 -0.75 -21.28
CA GLU A 149 3.75 0.40 -22.11
C GLU A 149 2.59 0.78 -23.06
N ASN A 150 1.96 -0.20 -23.71
CA ASN A 150 0.82 0.03 -24.58
C ASN A 150 -0.40 0.53 -23.79
N MET A 151 -0.66 -0.06 -22.62
CA MET A 151 -1.76 0.33 -21.75
C MET A 151 -1.66 1.80 -21.30
N PHE A 152 -0.49 2.24 -20.85
CA PHE A 152 -0.24 3.64 -20.46
C PHE A 152 -0.18 4.58 -21.68
N ARG A 153 0.12 4.06 -22.88
CA ARG A 153 0.05 4.83 -24.13
C ARG A 153 -1.40 5.11 -24.52
N GLU A 154 -2.25 4.09 -24.47
CA GLU A 154 -3.64 4.11 -24.93
C GLU A 154 -4.60 4.75 -23.92
N ARG A 155 -4.21 4.84 -22.65
CA ARG A 155 -5.06 5.33 -21.55
C ARG A 155 -4.36 6.48 -20.80
N PRO A 156 -4.47 7.72 -21.29
CA PRO A 156 -3.80 8.88 -20.70
C PRO A 156 -4.10 9.09 -19.21
N GLN A 157 -5.30 8.75 -18.75
CA GLN A 157 -5.70 8.87 -17.35
C GLN A 157 -4.80 8.05 -16.39
N LEU A 158 -4.23 6.93 -16.86
CA LEU A 158 -3.33 6.13 -16.03
C LEU A 158 -2.03 6.88 -15.69
N ARG A 159 -1.65 7.89 -16.48
CA ARG A 159 -0.47 8.73 -16.23
C ARG A 159 -0.70 9.74 -15.12
N GLU A 160 -1.96 10.09 -14.85
CA GLU A 160 -2.33 10.96 -13.73
C GLU A 160 -2.50 10.13 -12.47
N GLU A 161 -3.00 8.89 -12.59
CA GLU A 161 -3.16 7.95 -11.48
C GLU A 161 -1.84 7.31 -11.03
N ALA A 162 -0.84 7.19 -11.91
CA ALA A 162 0.48 6.61 -11.62
C ALA A 162 1.60 7.33 -12.38
N PRO A 163 1.88 8.61 -12.03
CA PRO A 163 2.80 9.47 -12.77
C PRO A 163 4.24 8.97 -12.81
N GLU A 164 4.78 8.41 -11.74
CA GLU A 164 6.17 7.93 -11.72
C GLU A 164 6.32 6.64 -12.53
N VAL A 165 5.33 5.75 -12.48
CA VAL A 165 5.27 4.58 -13.37
C VAL A 165 5.25 5.01 -14.83
N ALA A 166 4.41 6.00 -15.18
CA ALA A 166 4.32 6.51 -16.54
C ALA A 166 5.67 7.08 -17.04
N LYS A 167 6.41 7.80 -16.18
CA LYS A 167 7.75 8.31 -16.50
C LYS A 167 8.74 7.18 -16.76
N ILE A 168 8.74 6.14 -15.91
CA ILE A 168 9.64 4.98 -16.06
C ILE A 168 9.34 4.21 -17.34
N LEU A 169 8.06 3.96 -17.65
CA LEU A 169 7.64 3.28 -18.88
C LEU A 169 7.99 4.11 -20.13
N ALA A 170 7.80 5.44 -20.09
CA ALA A 170 8.19 6.31 -21.18
C ALA A 170 9.70 6.27 -21.46
N ALA A 171 10.52 6.32 -20.41
CA ALA A 171 11.98 6.21 -20.54
C ALA A 171 12.42 4.82 -21.06
N SER A 172 11.78 3.75 -20.60
CA SER A 172 12.01 2.38 -21.08
C SER A 172 11.73 2.25 -22.59
N SER A 173 10.62 2.83 -23.06
CA SER A 173 10.19 2.73 -24.47
C SER A 173 11.14 3.39 -25.48
N GLN A 174 12.02 4.28 -25.02
CA GLN A 174 13.03 4.94 -25.85
C GLN A 174 14.33 4.11 -26.00
N GLN A 175 14.47 3.03 -25.23
CA GLN A 175 15.63 2.16 -25.26
C GLN A 175 15.41 0.96 -26.20
N PRO A 176 16.48 0.33 -26.72
CA PRO A 176 16.36 -0.95 -27.41
C PRO A 176 15.65 -1.98 -26.54
N ARG A 177 14.84 -2.86 -27.15
CA ARG A 177 14.07 -3.85 -26.39
C ARG A 177 14.98 -4.63 -25.43
N PRO A 178 14.70 -4.57 -24.11
CA PRO A 178 15.59 -5.15 -23.12
C PRO A 178 15.60 -6.68 -23.20
N ALA A 179 16.73 -7.27 -22.80
CA ALA A 179 16.80 -8.70 -22.51
C ALA A 179 15.84 -9.07 -21.35
N GLN A 180 15.48 -10.34 -21.23
CA GLN A 180 14.51 -10.84 -20.23
C GLN A 180 14.81 -10.34 -18.80
N ALA A 181 16.06 -10.47 -18.35
CA ALA A 181 16.49 -10.06 -17.01
C ALA A 181 16.36 -8.54 -16.81
N THR A 182 16.70 -7.75 -17.83
CA THR A 182 16.55 -6.30 -17.80
C THR A 182 15.08 -5.89 -17.78
N ALA A 183 14.22 -6.55 -18.57
CA ALA A 183 12.78 -6.32 -18.58
C ALA A 183 12.17 -6.61 -17.20
N ARG A 184 12.56 -7.73 -16.57
CA ARG A 184 12.16 -8.07 -15.20
C ARG A 184 12.57 -6.99 -14.21
N HIS A 185 13.82 -6.54 -14.25
CA HIS A 185 14.28 -5.48 -13.34
C HIS A 185 13.52 -4.16 -13.52
N GLN A 186 13.12 -3.81 -14.74
CA GLN A 186 12.28 -2.64 -14.98
C GLN A 186 10.83 -2.86 -14.52
N LEU A 187 10.29 -4.08 -14.67
CA LEU A 187 8.98 -4.45 -14.13
C LEU A 187 8.93 -4.29 -12.62
N GLU A 188 10.00 -4.69 -11.90
CA GLU A 188 10.08 -4.45 -10.45
C GLU A 188 9.90 -2.96 -10.13
N LYS A 189 10.52 -2.06 -10.89
CA LYS A 189 10.36 -0.62 -10.64
C LYS A 189 8.94 -0.11 -10.86
N VAL A 190 8.13 -0.74 -11.70
CA VAL A 190 6.77 -0.25 -12.01
C VAL A 190 5.67 -1.01 -11.29
N LEU A 191 5.97 -2.19 -10.76
CA LEU A 191 5.04 -3.03 -10.01
C LEU A 191 5.39 -3.14 -8.53
N THR A 192 6.50 -2.58 -8.05
CA THR A 192 6.87 -2.60 -6.61
C THR A 192 7.26 -1.22 -6.11
N ALA A 193 7.08 -1.00 -4.81
CA ALA A 193 7.52 0.24 -4.20
C ALA A 193 9.04 0.29 -4.21
N SER A 194 9.58 1.37 -4.79
CA SER A 194 11.02 1.51 -5.01
C SER A 194 11.49 2.89 -4.53
N PRO A 195 12.80 3.15 -4.44
CA PRO A 195 13.28 4.49 -4.15
C PRO A 195 12.68 5.57 -5.06
N CYS A 196 12.36 5.23 -6.32
CA CYS A 196 11.88 6.15 -7.34
C CYS A 196 10.42 5.93 -7.74
N THR A 197 9.71 5.02 -7.07
CA THR A 197 8.32 4.69 -7.39
C THR A 197 7.56 4.62 -6.08
N PRO A 198 6.70 5.62 -5.80
CA PRO A 198 5.93 5.61 -4.58
C PRO A 198 4.99 4.42 -4.59
N PHE A 199 4.65 3.98 -3.39
CA PHE A 199 3.80 2.83 -3.14
C PHE A 199 2.46 2.90 -3.90
N ASP A 200 1.77 4.03 -3.86
CA ASP A 200 0.44 4.16 -4.45
C ASP A 200 0.41 4.07 -5.97
N ASP A 201 1.49 4.50 -6.63
CA ASP A 201 1.61 4.48 -8.08
C ASP A 201 1.60 3.04 -8.63
N VAL A 202 1.94 2.03 -7.82
CA VAL A 202 2.02 0.63 -8.30
C VAL A 202 0.68 -0.10 -8.26
N TYR A 203 -0.33 0.42 -7.56
CA TYR A 203 -1.64 -0.23 -7.52
C TYR A 203 -2.39 -0.12 -8.84
N THR A 204 -2.32 1.04 -9.48
CA THR A 204 -2.94 1.30 -10.78
C THR A 204 -2.49 0.29 -11.85
N PRO A 205 -1.18 0.13 -12.15
CA PRO A 205 -0.75 -0.85 -13.15
C PRO A 205 -1.11 -2.29 -12.76
N ARG A 206 -1.00 -2.68 -11.48
CA ARG A 206 -1.39 -4.03 -11.01
C ARG A 206 -2.87 -4.30 -11.23
N ASP A 207 -3.73 -3.35 -10.87
CA ASP A 207 -5.18 -3.48 -11.03
C ASP A 207 -5.59 -3.57 -12.50
N GLU A 208 -4.95 -2.78 -13.36
CA GLU A 208 -5.21 -2.83 -14.79
C GLU A 208 -4.70 -4.13 -15.45
N LEU A 209 -3.56 -4.67 -14.97
CA LEU A 209 -3.11 -6.01 -15.36
C LEU A 209 -4.12 -7.09 -14.98
N ILE A 210 -4.72 -7.02 -13.79
CA ILE A 210 -5.79 -7.95 -13.38
C ILE A 210 -6.97 -7.82 -14.35
N LYS A 211 -7.46 -6.61 -14.62
CA LYS A 211 -8.62 -6.38 -15.49
C LYS A 211 -8.41 -6.86 -16.92
N HIS A 212 -7.21 -6.69 -17.46
CA HIS A 212 -6.97 -6.81 -18.91
C HIS A 212 -6.11 -7.98 -19.35
N HIS A 213 -5.25 -8.50 -18.47
CA HIS A 213 -4.21 -9.42 -18.88
C HIS A 213 -4.09 -10.67 -18.03
N LEU A 214 -4.72 -10.73 -16.85
CA LEU A 214 -4.72 -11.95 -16.06
C LEU A 214 -5.43 -13.08 -16.83
N GLU A 215 -4.76 -14.21 -16.93
CA GLU A 215 -5.26 -15.34 -17.71
C GLU A 215 -6.58 -15.89 -17.15
N VAL A 216 -7.50 -16.20 -18.06
CA VAL A 216 -8.75 -16.92 -17.78
C VAL A 216 -8.65 -18.25 -18.51
N THR A 217 -8.78 -19.36 -17.79
CA THR A 217 -8.59 -20.68 -18.40
C THR A 217 -9.69 -20.97 -19.43
N PRO A 218 -9.45 -21.88 -20.40
CA PRO A 218 -10.48 -22.27 -21.36
C PRO A 218 -11.78 -22.76 -20.69
N GLU A 219 -11.67 -23.47 -19.58
CA GLU A 219 -12.81 -23.98 -18.80
C GLU A 219 -13.59 -22.82 -18.15
N GLN A 220 -12.88 -21.88 -17.53
CA GLN A 220 -13.49 -20.69 -16.94
C GLN A 220 -14.20 -19.84 -18.00
N MET A 221 -13.59 -19.70 -19.18
CA MET A 221 -14.21 -19.00 -20.30
C MET A 221 -15.46 -19.74 -20.80
N HIS A 222 -15.40 -21.07 -20.89
CA HIS A 222 -16.55 -21.87 -21.27
C HIS A 222 -17.73 -21.61 -20.34
N GLN A 223 -17.47 -21.63 -19.03
CA GLN A 223 -18.47 -21.33 -18.01
C GLN A 223 -19.05 -19.92 -18.16
N ILE A 224 -18.21 -18.89 -18.39
CA ILE A 224 -18.68 -17.51 -18.63
C ILE A 224 -19.66 -17.46 -19.81
N LEU A 225 -19.33 -18.15 -20.91
CA LEU A 225 -20.16 -18.17 -22.10
C LEU A 225 -21.48 -18.92 -21.89
N GLU A 226 -21.45 -20.03 -21.14
CA GLU A 226 -22.66 -20.77 -20.77
C GLU A 226 -23.58 -19.92 -19.88
N GLU A 227 -23.04 -19.31 -18.84
CA GLU A 227 -23.78 -18.42 -17.94
C GLU A 227 -24.40 -17.24 -18.70
N ALA A 228 -23.64 -16.61 -19.59
CA ALA A 228 -24.14 -15.51 -20.43
C ALA A 228 -25.28 -15.97 -21.37
N SER A 229 -25.23 -17.20 -21.88
CA SER A 229 -26.28 -17.75 -22.74
C SER A 229 -27.58 -18.09 -21.98
N ALA A 230 -27.46 -18.44 -20.69
CA ALA A 230 -28.57 -18.88 -19.85
C ALA A 230 -29.25 -17.74 -19.07
N PHE A 231 -28.65 -16.54 -19.00
CA PHE A 231 -29.15 -15.48 -18.15
C PHE A 231 -30.42 -14.81 -18.72
N GLU A 232 -31.58 -15.25 -18.22
CA GLU A 232 -32.89 -14.85 -18.73
C GLU A 232 -33.30 -13.41 -18.41
N VAL A 233 -32.66 -12.78 -17.44
CA VAL A 233 -33.07 -11.53 -16.80
C VAL A 233 -32.67 -10.29 -17.61
N ASP A 234 -31.66 -10.42 -18.49
CA ASP A 234 -31.33 -9.41 -19.49
C ASP A 234 -31.57 -10.01 -20.89
N PRO A 235 -32.67 -9.65 -21.59
CA PRO A 235 -32.99 -10.19 -22.90
C PRO A 235 -31.88 -9.91 -23.93
N ASP A 236 -31.04 -8.91 -23.70
CA ASP A 236 -29.93 -8.56 -24.58
C ASP A 236 -28.61 -9.26 -24.21
N ALA A 237 -28.47 -9.82 -23.00
CA ALA A 237 -27.26 -10.55 -22.59
C ALA A 237 -27.20 -11.98 -23.15
N ARG A 238 -28.34 -12.58 -23.50
CA ARG A 238 -28.39 -13.93 -24.09
C ARG A 238 -27.63 -13.97 -25.41
N LEU A 239 -26.52 -14.69 -25.43
CA LEU A 239 -25.77 -14.96 -26.65
C LEU A 239 -26.50 -16.03 -27.48
N ASN A 240 -26.73 -15.77 -28.76
CA ASN A 240 -27.24 -16.81 -29.64
C ASN A 240 -26.16 -17.88 -29.91
N PRO A 241 -26.53 -19.14 -30.20
CA PRO A 241 -25.57 -20.24 -30.39
C PRO A 241 -24.54 -20.00 -31.50
N GLU A 242 -24.90 -19.25 -32.53
CA GLU A 242 -24.00 -18.92 -33.63
C GLU A 242 -22.94 -17.88 -33.22
N SER A 243 -23.32 -16.87 -32.45
CA SER A 243 -22.42 -15.89 -31.84
C SER A 243 -21.43 -16.56 -30.90
N VAL A 244 -21.87 -17.53 -30.08
CA VAL A 244 -20.97 -18.35 -29.24
C VAL A 244 -20.00 -19.18 -30.09
N ARG A 245 -20.50 -19.83 -31.16
CA ARG A 245 -19.65 -20.60 -32.09
C ARG A 245 -18.61 -19.71 -32.78
N ARG A 246 -19.02 -18.55 -33.30
CA ARG A 246 -18.12 -17.58 -33.95
C ARG A 246 -17.10 -17.04 -32.97
N LEU A 247 -17.50 -16.70 -31.75
CA LEU A 247 -16.58 -16.25 -30.70
C LEU A 247 -15.55 -17.33 -30.36
N ARG A 248 -15.97 -18.59 -30.22
CA ARG A 248 -15.05 -19.73 -30.01
C ARG A 248 -14.09 -19.96 -31.20
N GLN A 249 -14.55 -19.77 -32.43
CA GLN A 249 -13.73 -19.91 -33.63
C GLN A 249 -12.76 -18.72 -33.82
N HIS A 250 -13.18 -17.51 -33.48
CA HIS A 250 -12.42 -16.28 -33.69
C HIS A 250 -11.35 -16.07 -32.62
N LEU A 251 -11.61 -16.50 -31.38
CA LEU A 251 -10.73 -16.26 -30.25
C LEU A 251 -9.67 -17.36 -30.01
N GLY A 252 -9.72 -18.47 -30.75
CA GLY A 252 -8.74 -19.55 -30.65
C GLY A 252 -8.46 -19.97 -29.20
N ALA A 253 -7.20 -20.28 -28.87
CA ALA A 253 -6.76 -20.58 -27.50
C ALA A 253 -6.55 -19.32 -26.62
N GLN A 254 -6.76 -18.11 -27.15
CA GLN A 254 -6.53 -16.83 -26.44
C GLN A 254 -7.83 -16.09 -26.16
N LEU A 255 -8.81 -16.81 -25.61
CA LEU A 255 -10.15 -16.30 -25.31
C LEU A 255 -10.16 -15.13 -24.30
N SER A 256 -9.15 -15.01 -23.44
CA SER A 256 -9.08 -13.98 -22.39
C SER A 256 -8.72 -12.58 -22.89
N ASP A 257 -8.11 -12.47 -24.07
CA ASP A 257 -7.49 -11.21 -24.52
C ASP A 257 -8.35 -10.46 -25.54
N ALA A 258 -9.58 -10.93 -25.79
CA ALA A 258 -10.52 -10.33 -26.70
C ALA A 258 -10.97 -8.95 -26.21
N THR A 259 -10.71 -7.92 -27.02
CA THR A 259 -11.25 -6.57 -26.78
C THR A 259 -12.74 -6.51 -27.14
N PRO A 260 -13.52 -5.60 -26.54
CA PRO A 260 -14.92 -5.38 -26.93
C PRO A 260 -15.07 -5.14 -28.44
N ARG A 261 -14.09 -4.47 -29.05
CA ARG A 261 -14.04 -4.24 -30.50
C ARG A 261 -13.95 -5.56 -31.29
N GLN A 262 -13.04 -6.46 -30.91
CA GLN A 262 -12.90 -7.77 -31.55
C GLN A 262 -14.15 -8.64 -31.35
N MET A 263 -14.81 -8.55 -30.18
CA MET A 263 -16.09 -9.21 -29.95
C MET A 263 -17.16 -8.67 -30.92
N VAL A 264 -17.21 -7.35 -31.12
CA VAL A 264 -18.15 -6.72 -32.06
C VAL A 264 -17.85 -7.12 -33.50
N GLU A 265 -16.58 -7.15 -33.89
CA GLU A 265 -16.14 -7.64 -35.21
C GLU A 265 -16.50 -9.13 -35.42
N ALA A 266 -16.55 -9.92 -34.36
CA ALA A 266 -17.02 -11.31 -34.37
C ALA A 266 -18.56 -11.48 -34.37
N GLY A 267 -19.32 -10.39 -34.42
CA GLY A 267 -20.79 -10.39 -34.48
C GLY A 267 -21.48 -10.43 -33.11
N ILE A 268 -20.78 -10.06 -32.04
CA ILE A 268 -21.38 -9.79 -30.72
C ILE A 268 -21.90 -8.35 -30.69
N THR A 269 -23.07 -8.09 -30.12
CA THR A 269 -23.54 -6.69 -30.02
C THR A 269 -22.65 -5.89 -29.04
N PRO A 270 -22.54 -4.56 -29.17
CA PRO A 270 -21.76 -3.74 -28.24
C PRO A 270 -22.18 -3.94 -26.77
N ARG A 271 -23.48 -4.11 -26.50
CA ARG A 271 -24.00 -4.36 -25.15
C ARG A 271 -23.58 -5.72 -24.61
N GLN A 272 -23.68 -6.77 -25.41
CA GLN A 272 -23.18 -8.10 -25.05
C GLN A 272 -21.67 -8.11 -24.82
N ALA A 273 -20.91 -7.38 -25.63
CA ALA A 273 -19.47 -7.26 -25.47
C ALA A 273 -19.10 -6.60 -24.13
N VAL A 274 -19.82 -5.54 -23.72
CA VAL A 274 -19.66 -4.91 -22.40
C VAL A 274 -20.00 -5.89 -21.28
N TYR A 275 -21.13 -6.59 -21.38
CA TYR A 275 -21.55 -7.58 -20.39
C TYR A 275 -20.51 -8.70 -20.22
N LEU A 276 -20.07 -9.31 -21.33
CA LEU A 276 -19.04 -10.35 -21.32
C LEU A 276 -17.72 -9.86 -20.76
N THR A 277 -17.30 -8.65 -21.14
CA THR A 277 -16.08 -8.04 -20.58
C THR A 277 -16.20 -7.89 -19.06
N GLY A 278 -17.36 -7.48 -18.55
CA GLY A 278 -17.62 -7.45 -17.11
C GLY A 278 -17.43 -8.81 -16.46
N ARG A 279 -18.03 -9.88 -17.01
CA ARG A 279 -17.91 -11.26 -16.49
C ARG A 279 -16.48 -11.78 -16.52
N ILE A 280 -15.73 -11.49 -17.59
CA ILE A 280 -14.32 -11.84 -17.72
C ILE A 280 -13.48 -11.14 -16.64
N ILE A 281 -13.71 -9.84 -16.43
CA ILE A 281 -13.02 -9.08 -15.38
C ILE A 281 -13.34 -9.66 -14.00
N ASP A 282 -14.61 -9.95 -13.71
CA ASP A 282 -14.99 -10.53 -12.42
C ASP A 282 -14.32 -11.88 -12.19
N ARG A 283 -14.21 -12.71 -13.24
CA ARG A 283 -13.49 -13.98 -13.16
C ARG A 283 -12.00 -13.81 -12.91
N ARG A 284 -11.38 -12.79 -13.51
CA ARG A 284 -9.98 -12.44 -13.26
C ARG A 284 -9.75 -12.05 -11.81
N TYR A 285 -10.62 -11.24 -11.22
CA TYR A 285 -10.54 -10.94 -9.78
C TYR A 285 -10.76 -12.19 -8.92
N GLU A 286 -11.68 -13.10 -9.29
CA GLU A 286 -11.85 -14.38 -8.58
C GLU A 286 -10.55 -15.20 -8.59
N THR A 287 -9.92 -15.38 -9.76
CA THR A 287 -8.61 -16.06 -9.87
C THR A 287 -7.53 -15.34 -9.06
N PHE A 288 -7.48 -14.02 -9.11
CA PHE A 288 -6.51 -13.23 -8.35
C PHE A 288 -6.68 -13.44 -6.84
N VAL A 289 -7.91 -13.39 -6.33
CA VAL A 289 -8.20 -13.65 -4.90
C VAL A 289 -7.80 -15.07 -4.50
N GLU A 290 -8.08 -16.06 -5.34
CA GLU A 290 -7.65 -17.45 -5.11
C GLU A 290 -6.14 -17.54 -4.97
N ASP A 291 -5.39 -16.97 -5.92
CA ASP A 291 -3.93 -17.00 -5.90
C ASP A 291 -3.35 -16.20 -4.72
N SER A 292 -3.92 -15.05 -4.38
CA SER A 292 -3.54 -14.28 -3.18
C SER A 292 -3.72 -15.08 -1.89
N GLN A 293 -4.84 -15.78 -1.72
CA GLN A 293 -5.06 -16.62 -0.53
C GLN A 293 -4.11 -17.82 -0.48
N ARG A 294 -3.73 -18.38 -1.63
CA ARG A 294 -2.69 -19.42 -1.69
C ARG A 294 -1.34 -18.90 -1.22
N VAL A 295 -0.96 -17.66 -1.58
CA VAL A 295 0.27 -17.03 -1.09
C VAL A 295 0.22 -16.86 0.43
N LEU A 296 -0.87 -16.31 0.97
CA LEU A 296 -1.05 -16.18 2.43
C LEU A 296 -0.89 -17.54 3.15
N HIS A 297 -1.53 -18.59 2.62
CA HIS A 297 -1.41 -19.94 3.17
C HIS A 297 0.02 -20.50 3.09
N GLN A 298 0.72 -20.28 1.98
CA GLN A 298 2.11 -20.69 1.80
C GLN A 298 3.04 -20.01 2.81
N ASP A 299 2.73 -18.76 3.15
CA ASP A 299 3.43 -18.00 4.19
C ASP A 299 2.90 -18.28 5.59
N HIS A 300 2.09 -19.32 5.79
CA HIS A 300 1.54 -19.71 7.10
C HIS A 300 0.72 -18.59 7.77
N ILE A 301 0.04 -17.76 6.97
CA ILE A 301 -0.90 -16.74 7.44
C ILE A 301 -2.31 -17.33 7.34
N HIS A 302 -2.90 -17.63 8.50
CA HIS A 302 -4.24 -18.22 8.60
C HIS A 302 -5.33 -17.20 8.89
N TYR A 303 -4.98 -15.96 9.25
CA TYR A 303 -5.91 -14.84 9.39
C TYR A 303 -5.30 -13.57 8.82
N SER A 304 -6.00 -12.88 7.91
CA SER A 304 -5.52 -11.66 7.28
C SER A 304 -6.64 -10.64 7.04
N GLU A 305 -6.45 -9.41 7.51
CA GLU A 305 -7.34 -8.27 7.22
C GLU A 305 -6.77 -7.41 6.08
N GLN A 306 -7.59 -7.18 5.05
CA GLN A 306 -7.19 -6.58 3.79
C GLN A 306 -7.90 -5.24 3.57
N SER A 307 -7.13 -4.16 3.44
CA SER A 307 -7.63 -2.83 3.16
C SER A 307 -7.90 -2.66 1.67
N ILE A 308 -9.17 -2.49 1.32
CA ILE A 308 -9.63 -2.40 -0.07
C ILE A 308 -10.58 -1.24 -0.24
N SER A 309 -10.37 -0.45 -1.30
CA SER A 309 -11.22 0.70 -1.58
C SER A 309 -12.69 0.31 -1.66
N VAL A 310 -13.57 1.12 -1.06
CA VAL A 310 -15.04 0.91 -1.05
C VAL A 310 -15.54 0.50 -2.44
N ASN A 311 -15.15 1.25 -3.48
CA ASN A 311 -15.56 0.99 -4.86
C ASN A 311 -15.17 -0.41 -5.34
N LYS A 312 -13.96 -0.88 -5.03
CA LYS A 312 -13.48 -2.21 -5.46
C LYS A 312 -14.15 -3.32 -4.65
N LEU A 313 -14.35 -3.11 -3.36
CA LEU A 313 -15.03 -4.05 -2.50
C LEU A 313 -16.50 -4.25 -2.90
N GLU A 314 -17.18 -3.19 -3.35
CA GLU A 314 -18.54 -3.27 -3.89
C GLU A 314 -18.59 -3.89 -5.30
N SER A 315 -17.71 -3.46 -6.20
CA SER A 315 -17.84 -3.81 -7.62
C SER A 315 -17.12 -5.09 -8.04
N ARG A 316 -16.08 -5.52 -7.32
CA ARG A 316 -15.21 -6.64 -7.73
C ARG A 316 -15.09 -7.74 -6.69
N LEU A 317 -15.15 -7.40 -5.40
CA LEU A 317 -14.96 -8.36 -4.31
C LEU A 317 -16.27 -8.59 -3.54
N GLY A 318 -17.32 -8.98 -4.25
CA GLY A 318 -18.62 -9.27 -3.65
C GLY A 318 -18.58 -10.49 -2.73
N GLU A 319 -19.35 -10.44 -1.64
CA GLU A 319 -19.41 -11.51 -0.62
C GLU A 319 -19.71 -12.91 -1.21
N PRO A 320 -20.62 -13.08 -2.21
CA PRO A 320 -20.84 -14.39 -2.81
C PRO A 320 -19.60 -14.97 -3.50
N MET A 321 -18.78 -14.12 -4.14
CA MET A 321 -17.53 -14.57 -4.78
C MET A 321 -16.52 -14.98 -3.73
N MET A 322 -16.34 -14.17 -2.68
CA MET A 322 -15.42 -14.49 -1.57
C MET A 322 -15.78 -15.82 -0.89
N LYS A 323 -17.07 -16.07 -0.65
CA LYS A 323 -17.56 -17.35 -0.09
C LYS A 323 -17.25 -18.54 -1.01
N ARG A 324 -17.45 -18.40 -2.33
CA ARG A 324 -17.12 -19.45 -3.29
C ARG A 324 -15.62 -19.77 -3.30
N VAL A 325 -14.77 -18.74 -3.33
CA VAL A 325 -13.31 -18.89 -3.30
C VAL A 325 -12.87 -19.60 -2.02
N ALA A 326 -13.30 -19.10 -0.87
CA ALA A 326 -12.96 -19.69 0.42
C ALA A 326 -13.43 -21.15 0.53
N GLY A 327 -14.64 -21.46 0.03
CA GLY A 327 -15.16 -22.84 0.01
C GLY A 327 -14.33 -23.78 -0.86
N ARG A 328 -13.89 -23.31 -2.04
CA ARG A 328 -13.03 -24.09 -2.94
C ARG A 328 -11.66 -24.35 -2.30
N LEU A 329 -10.99 -23.31 -1.82
CA LEU A 329 -9.67 -23.43 -1.20
C LEU A 329 -9.72 -24.34 0.04
N ARG A 330 -10.76 -24.25 0.86
CA ARG A 330 -10.95 -25.15 2.01
C ARG A 330 -11.07 -26.61 1.58
N SER A 331 -11.75 -26.91 0.47
CA SER A 331 -11.84 -28.28 -0.06
C SER A 331 -10.50 -28.84 -0.53
N GLU A 332 -9.53 -27.96 -0.81
CA GLU A 332 -8.15 -28.30 -1.16
C GLU A 332 -7.21 -28.36 0.06
N GLY A 333 -7.73 -28.12 1.28
CA GLY A 333 -6.93 -28.03 2.51
C GLY A 333 -6.16 -26.71 2.66
N ILE A 334 -6.51 -25.69 1.88
CA ILE A 334 -5.92 -24.36 1.93
C ILE A 334 -6.84 -23.47 2.74
N GLU A 335 -6.35 -23.07 3.92
CA GLU A 335 -7.11 -22.25 4.86
C GLU A 335 -6.32 -20.98 5.20
N SER A 336 -6.87 -19.84 4.74
CA SER A 336 -6.52 -18.49 5.19
C SER A 336 -7.83 -17.71 5.29
N ASP A 337 -8.19 -17.27 6.49
CA ASP A 337 -9.36 -16.43 6.69
C ASP A 337 -9.04 -15.00 6.28
N VAL A 338 -9.57 -14.58 5.12
CA VAL A 338 -9.41 -13.23 4.61
C VAL A 338 -10.65 -12.40 4.92
N ARG A 339 -10.42 -11.28 5.61
CA ARG A 339 -11.44 -10.28 5.94
C ARG A 339 -11.05 -8.93 5.37
N PHE A 340 -12.00 -8.00 5.31
CA PHE A 340 -11.79 -6.71 4.66
C PHE A 340 -11.98 -5.53 5.59
N LEU A 341 -11.23 -4.46 5.35
CA LEU A 341 -11.56 -3.12 5.81
C LEU A 341 -11.98 -2.28 4.61
N ALA A 342 -13.16 -1.67 4.70
CA ALA A 342 -13.69 -0.80 3.66
C ALA A 342 -12.90 0.52 3.67
N MET A 343 -12.02 0.69 2.70
CA MET A 343 -11.01 1.75 2.70
C MET A 343 -11.49 3.00 1.96
N VAL A 344 -11.30 4.16 2.59
CA VAL A 344 -11.45 5.50 2.01
C VAL A 344 -10.11 6.24 2.07
N GLY A 345 -9.94 7.32 1.30
CA GLY A 345 -8.68 8.09 1.31
C GLY A 345 -8.46 8.90 2.59
N THR A 346 -7.22 9.11 3.00
CA THR A 346 -6.84 10.06 4.07
C THR A 346 -7.26 11.49 3.75
N THR A 347 -7.52 11.81 2.48
CA THR A 347 -8.12 13.08 2.05
C THR A 347 -9.48 13.36 2.68
N TYR A 348 -10.23 12.35 3.15
CA TYR A 348 -11.48 12.57 3.89
C TYR A 348 -11.26 13.07 5.32
N LEU A 349 -10.03 13.00 5.85
CA LEU A 349 -9.64 13.58 7.13
C LEU A 349 -8.98 14.96 6.99
N SER A 350 -8.72 15.42 5.76
CA SER A 350 -8.09 16.72 5.45
C SER A 350 -8.96 17.58 4.52
N GLU A 351 -8.48 18.78 4.16
CA GLU A 351 -9.12 19.58 3.08
C GLU A 351 -8.79 19.05 1.66
N GLY A 352 -7.89 18.06 1.54
CA GLY A 352 -7.43 17.54 0.24
C GLY A 352 -8.55 16.95 -0.63
N PHE A 353 -9.64 16.47 0.01
CA PHE A 353 -10.83 15.97 -0.69
C PHE A 353 -11.48 17.04 -1.59
N LEU A 354 -11.33 18.33 -1.27
CA LEU A 354 -11.89 19.43 -2.05
C LEU A 354 -11.07 19.76 -3.31
N GLN A 355 -9.82 19.30 -3.34
CA GLN A 355 -8.83 19.69 -4.35
C GLN A 355 -8.57 18.59 -5.38
N HIS A 356 -8.87 17.32 -5.05
CA HIS A 356 -8.71 16.22 -6.00
C HIS A 356 -9.77 16.31 -7.09
N THR A 357 -9.33 16.44 -8.34
CA THR A 357 -10.20 16.49 -9.53
C THR A 357 -10.25 15.15 -10.23
N ASN A 358 -11.45 14.74 -10.66
CA ASN A 358 -11.59 13.64 -11.58
C ASN A 358 -11.04 14.11 -12.94
N PRO A 359 -9.98 13.47 -13.45
CA PRO A 359 -9.36 13.90 -14.70
C PRO A 359 -10.28 13.73 -15.92
N LYS A 360 -11.28 12.85 -15.86
CA LYS A 360 -12.25 12.65 -16.96
C LYS A 360 -13.24 13.80 -17.09
N THR A 361 -13.55 14.48 -15.99
CA THR A 361 -14.60 15.52 -15.95
C THR A 361 -14.05 16.90 -15.61
N GLY A 362 -12.83 16.99 -15.05
CA GLY A 362 -12.24 18.22 -14.54
C GLY A 362 -12.94 18.78 -13.29
N ILE A 363 -13.84 18.00 -12.69
CA ILE A 363 -14.63 18.35 -11.50
C ILE A 363 -13.93 17.77 -10.27
N PRO A 364 -13.81 18.50 -9.15
CA PRO A 364 -13.32 17.92 -7.91
C PRO A 364 -14.19 16.73 -7.50
N THR A 365 -13.58 15.60 -7.16
CA THR A 365 -14.24 14.33 -6.81
C THR A 365 -15.33 14.55 -5.75
N ALA A 366 -15.14 15.53 -4.87
CA ALA A 366 -16.14 15.98 -3.91
C ALA A 366 -17.47 16.41 -4.52
N PHE A 367 -17.44 17.10 -5.66
CA PHE A 367 -18.63 17.60 -6.35
C PHE A 367 -19.28 16.51 -7.21
N GLU A 368 -18.50 15.59 -7.79
CA GLU A 368 -19.08 14.44 -8.51
C GLU A 368 -19.87 13.51 -7.59
N GLN A 369 -19.39 13.30 -6.37
CA GLN A 369 -20.09 12.47 -5.39
C GLN A 369 -21.38 13.11 -4.85
N LEU A 370 -21.61 14.38 -5.17
CA LEU A 370 -22.84 15.13 -4.91
C LEU A 370 -23.74 15.20 -6.15
N GLU A 371 -23.40 14.46 -7.20
CA GLU A 371 -24.13 14.42 -8.47
C GLU A 371 -24.26 15.82 -9.11
N ILE A 372 -23.28 16.70 -8.86
CA ILE A 372 -23.21 18.02 -9.48
C ILE A 372 -22.65 17.84 -10.89
N ASP A 373 -23.40 18.28 -11.90
CA ASP A 373 -22.97 18.19 -13.28
C ASP A 373 -21.93 19.27 -13.65
N SER A 374 -21.28 19.12 -14.81
CA SER A 374 -20.25 20.06 -15.27
C SER A 374 -20.77 21.49 -15.46
N ALA A 375 -22.05 21.66 -15.81
CA ALA A 375 -22.63 22.98 -16.05
C ALA A 375 -22.91 23.70 -14.72
N GLN A 376 -23.47 23.00 -13.75
CA GLN A 376 -23.67 23.49 -12.38
C GLN A 376 -22.34 23.85 -11.74
N PHE A 377 -21.34 22.96 -11.82
CA PHE A 377 -20.01 23.22 -11.28
C PHE A 377 -19.34 24.45 -11.92
N SER A 378 -19.42 24.58 -13.25
CA SER A 378 -18.88 25.75 -13.96
C SER A 378 -19.59 27.05 -13.58
N ALA A 379 -20.90 27.01 -13.32
CA ALA A 379 -21.66 28.17 -12.87
C ALA A 379 -21.25 28.63 -11.47
N LEU A 380 -21.03 27.69 -10.55
CA LEU A 380 -20.55 27.94 -9.19
C LEU A 380 -19.14 28.53 -9.17
N VAL A 381 -18.18 27.88 -9.83
CA VAL A 381 -16.80 28.36 -9.91
C VAL A 381 -16.77 29.73 -10.58
N GLY A 382 -17.49 29.88 -11.70
CA GLY A 382 -17.60 31.14 -12.43
C GLY A 382 -18.22 32.28 -11.60
N HIS A 383 -19.08 32.00 -10.62
CA HIS A 383 -19.61 33.03 -9.73
C HIS A 383 -18.52 33.69 -8.88
N PHE A 384 -17.64 32.88 -8.29
CA PHE A 384 -16.53 33.38 -7.47
C PHE A 384 -15.38 33.93 -8.32
N GLU A 385 -15.08 33.32 -9.47
CA GLU A 385 -14.08 33.85 -10.40
C GLU A 385 -14.48 35.24 -10.93
N ARG A 386 -15.78 35.47 -11.19
CA ARG A 386 -16.29 36.82 -11.53
C ARG A 386 -16.14 37.84 -10.39
N GLN A 387 -15.95 37.39 -9.17
CA GLN A 387 -15.65 38.23 -8.00
C GLN A 387 -14.14 38.38 -7.75
N GLY A 388 -13.30 37.89 -8.67
CA GLY A 388 -11.85 38.01 -8.61
C GLY A 388 -11.13 36.86 -7.92
N ALA A 389 -11.84 35.79 -7.52
CA ALA A 389 -11.20 34.61 -6.95
C ALA A 389 -10.46 33.79 -8.03
N THR A 390 -9.30 33.26 -7.69
CA THR A 390 -8.70 32.15 -8.46
C THR A 390 -9.58 30.90 -8.36
N ARG A 391 -9.42 29.92 -9.25
CA ARG A 391 -10.18 28.67 -9.19
C ARG A 391 -10.04 27.93 -7.85
N ALA A 392 -8.84 27.94 -7.25
CA ALA A 392 -8.60 27.34 -5.94
C ALA A 392 -9.34 28.09 -4.82
N GLU A 393 -9.31 29.42 -4.85
CA GLU A 393 -10.06 30.26 -3.91
C GLU A 393 -11.57 30.11 -4.10
N ALA A 394 -12.04 29.99 -5.35
CA ALA A 394 -13.44 29.73 -5.69
C ALA A 394 -13.90 28.39 -5.10
N LEU A 395 -13.12 27.32 -5.25
CA LEU A 395 -13.43 26.02 -4.64
C LEU A 395 -13.52 26.11 -3.12
N LYS A 396 -12.56 26.78 -2.48
CA LYS A 396 -12.57 27.01 -1.04
C LYS A 396 -13.77 27.85 -0.60
N ALA A 397 -14.14 28.87 -1.39
CA ALA A 397 -15.27 29.74 -1.09
C ALA A 397 -16.61 29.02 -1.24
N ILE A 398 -16.79 28.20 -2.28
CA ILE A 398 -17.98 27.36 -2.48
C ILE A 398 -18.19 26.45 -1.26
N VAL A 399 -17.13 25.82 -0.79
CA VAL A 399 -17.20 24.86 0.30
C VAL A 399 -17.54 25.53 1.65
N ASN A 400 -17.05 26.76 1.85
CA ASN A 400 -17.33 27.55 3.05
C ASN A 400 -18.58 28.44 2.92
N SER A 401 -19.29 28.38 1.77
CA SER A 401 -20.47 29.19 1.53
C SER A 401 -21.63 28.73 2.39
N GLU A 402 -22.47 29.65 2.85
CA GLU A 402 -23.68 29.24 3.57
C GLU A 402 -24.62 28.42 2.64
N PRO A 403 -25.37 27.44 3.17
CA PRO A 403 -26.33 26.65 2.40
C PRO A 403 -27.29 27.51 1.56
N ALA A 404 -27.74 28.63 2.12
CA ALA A 404 -28.63 29.57 1.44
C ALA A 404 -28.00 30.26 0.22
N LEU A 405 -26.68 30.44 0.19
CA LEU A 405 -25.96 30.97 -0.98
C LEU A 405 -25.86 29.88 -2.07
N LEU A 406 -25.53 28.65 -1.67
CA LEU A 406 -25.44 27.51 -2.59
C LEU A 406 -26.80 27.18 -3.22
N GLU A 407 -27.88 27.30 -2.46
CA GLU A 407 -29.25 27.10 -2.94
C GLU A 407 -29.66 28.17 -3.97
N LYS A 408 -29.30 29.44 -3.73
CA LYS A 408 -29.46 30.53 -4.70
C LYS A 408 -28.64 30.32 -5.98
N LEU A 409 -27.55 29.55 -5.90
CA LEU A 409 -26.70 29.19 -7.04
C LEU A 409 -27.13 27.87 -7.71
N GLY A 410 -28.28 27.30 -7.31
CA GLY A 410 -28.90 26.16 -7.99
C GLY A 410 -28.52 24.78 -7.46
N LEU A 411 -27.88 24.70 -6.29
CA LEU A 411 -27.67 23.44 -5.58
C LEU A 411 -28.85 23.13 -4.65
N ASN A 412 -29.29 21.88 -4.59
CA ASN A 412 -30.33 21.52 -3.62
C ASN A 412 -29.75 21.47 -2.17
N PRO A 413 -30.59 21.49 -1.12
CA PRO A 413 -30.14 21.41 0.27
C PRO A 413 -29.33 20.14 0.62
N GLU A 414 -29.52 19.04 -0.09
CA GLU A 414 -28.73 17.81 0.06
C GLU A 414 -27.33 17.94 -0.59
N GLN A 415 -27.18 18.82 -1.58
CA GLN A 415 -25.91 19.18 -2.24
C GLN A 415 -25.17 20.29 -1.50
N SER A 416 -25.84 21.05 -0.62
CA SER A 416 -25.19 21.99 0.31
C SER A 416 -24.39 21.27 1.43
N PHE A 417 -24.32 19.93 1.39
CA PHE A 417 -23.50 19.07 2.26
C PHE A 417 -22.01 19.43 2.28
N LEU A 418 -21.52 20.19 1.30
CA LEU A 418 -20.16 20.73 1.29
C LEU A 418 -19.85 21.57 2.54
N VAL A 419 -20.86 22.07 3.27
CA VAL A 419 -20.71 23.03 4.36
C VAL A 419 -20.81 22.38 5.75
N SER A 420 -21.51 21.24 5.88
CA SER A 420 -21.81 20.64 7.19
C SER A 420 -20.67 19.78 7.78
N GLY A 421 -19.72 19.34 6.94
CA GLY A 421 -18.64 18.43 7.34
C GLY A 421 -19.14 17.00 7.50
N CYS A 422 -19.68 16.42 6.43
CA CYS A 422 -20.21 15.06 6.42
C CYS A 422 -19.66 14.28 5.22
N LEU A 423 -19.65 12.95 5.35
CA LEU A 423 -19.33 12.04 4.26
C LEU A 423 -20.30 12.26 3.08
N PRO A 424 -19.80 12.21 1.84
CA PRO A 424 -20.66 12.26 0.65
C PRO A 424 -21.73 11.17 0.69
N PRO A 425 -23.00 11.45 0.31
CA PRO A 425 -24.12 10.53 0.51
C PRO A 425 -23.90 9.14 -0.09
N LYS A 426 -23.37 9.09 -1.32
CA LYS A 426 -23.06 7.83 -2.01
C LYS A 426 -21.99 7.02 -1.27
N LEU A 427 -20.95 7.68 -0.77
CA LEU A 427 -19.90 7.03 0.01
C LEU A 427 -20.45 6.51 1.34
N LYS A 428 -21.22 7.35 2.06
CA LYS A 428 -21.87 6.98 3.32
C LYS A 428 -22.73 5.73 3.14
N ALA A 429 -23.61 5.72 2.13
CA ALA A 429 -24.46 4.57 1.84
C ALA A 429 -23.64 3.31 1.46
N GLY A 430 -22.51 3.48 0.76
CA GLY A 430 -21.58 2.38 0.47
C GLY A 430 -20.95 1.80 1.73
N LEU A 431 -20.43 2.65 2.62
CA LEU A 431 -19.86 2.24 3.90
C LEU A 431 -20.89 1.54 4.80
N GLU A 432 -22.12 2.07 4.88
CA GLU A 432 -23.23 1.45 5.62
C GLU A 432 -23.60 0.06 5.10
N ARG A 433 -23.57 -0.16 3.78
CA ARG A 433 -23.79 -1.50 3.18
C ARG A 433 -22.63 -2.42 3.48
N LEU A 434 -21.40 -1.95 3.29
CA LEU A 434 -20.19 -2.76 3.46
C LEU A 434 -19.96 -3.17 4.91
N ALA A 435 -20.16 -2.27 5.87
CA ALA A 435 -19.97 -2.57 7.31
C ALA A 435 -20.89 -3.70 7.82
N ARG A 436 -22.02 -3.96 7.12
CA ARG A 436 -22.94 -5.05 7.42
C ARG A 436 -22.54 -6.40 6.82
N ARG A 437 -21.58 -6.45 5.89
CA ARG A 437 -21.12 -7.71 5.30
C ARG A 437 -20.34 -8.54 6.34
N GLY A 438 -20.58 -9.85 6.38
CA GLY A 438 -19.92 -10.75 7.34
C GLY A 438 -18.40 -10.85 7.17
N ASP A 439 -17.89 -10.60 5.96
CA ASP A 439 -16.48 -10.61 5.62
C ASP A 439 -15.79 -9.23 5.76
N VAL A 440 -16.52 -8.18 6.13
CA VAL A 440 -15.97 -6.84 6.41
C VAL A 440 -15.87 -6.64 7.91
N MET A 441 -14.70 -6.25 8.38
CA MET A 441 -14.36 -6.08 9.80
C MET A 441 -14.43 -4.63 10.26
N GLY A 442 -14.49 -3.69 9.33
CA GLY A 442 -14.35 -2.28 9.69
C GLY A 442 -14.20 -1.33 8.51
N ILE A 443 -13.86 -0.09 8.85
CA ILE A 443 -13.54 0.98 7.91
C ILE A 443 -12.07 1.36 8.11
N ASP A 444 -11.37 1.54 7.00
CA ASP A 444 -10.01 2.06 6.96
C ASP A 444 -9.98 3.43 6.29
N VAL A 445 -9.08 4.29 6.73
CA VAL A 445 -8.80 5.58 6.10
C VAL A 445 -7.33 5.60 5.68
N ALA A 446 -7.07 5.32 4.40
CA ALA A 446 -5.75 5.06 3.85
C ALA A 446 -5.54 5.72 2.49
N SER A 447 -4.45 6.48 2.38
CA SER A 447 -3.79 6.99 1.17
C SER A 447 -2.59 7.81 1.65
N PRO A 448 -1.70 8.31 0.77
CA PRO A 448 -0.61 9.18 1.17
C PRO A 448 -1.01 10.26 2.18
N GLU A 449 -0.35 10.27 3.33
CA GLU A 449 -0.55 11.26 4.39
C GLU A 449 0.15 12.58 4.02
N LYS A 450 -0.35 13.22 2.96
CA LYS A 450 0.22 14.44 2.36
C LYS A 450 -0.24 15.73 3.01
N GLU A 451 -1.39 15.70 3.68
CA GLU A 451 -2.11 16.89 4.14
C GLU A 451 -2.42 16.81 5.64
N PRO A 452 -2.51 17.97 6.32
CA PRO A 452 -2.90 18.01 7.72
C PRO A 452 -4.37 17.62 7.91
N PHE A 453 -4.65 16.88 8.97
CA PHE A 453 -6.01 16.56 9.37
C PHE A 453 -6.72 17.80 9.93
N THR A 454 -8.03 17.89 9.71
CA THR A 454 -8.80 19.10 10.02
C THR A 454 -10.01 18.81 10.90
N ALA A 455 -10.53 19.83 11.58
CA ALA A 455 -11.76 19.71 12.37
C ALA A 455 -12.94 19.23 11.53
N ARG A 456 -12.99 19.60 10.24
CA ARG A 456 -13.97 19.08 9.29
C ARG A 456 -13.74 17.60 9.02
N GLY A 457 -12.51 17.19 8.76
CA GLY A 457 -12.15 15.78 8.58
C GLY A 457 -12.51 14.93 9.80
N MET A 458 -12.38 15.46 11.00
CA MET A 458 -12.79 14.77 12.22
C MET A 458 -14.31 14.55 12.33
N LYS A 459 -15.14 15.41 11.72
CA LYS A 459 -16.58 15.11 11.57
C LYS A 459 -16.85 13.94 10.64
N ASN A 460 -16.03 13.77 9.58
CA ASN A 460 -16.11 12.57 8.73
C ASN A 460 -15.67 11.33 9.50
N PHE A 461 -14.62 11.44 10.34
CA PHE A 461 -14.22 10.37 11.26
C PHE A 461 -15.39 9.96 12.17
N ASP A 462 -16.08 10.91 12.80
CA ASP A 462 -17.26 10.65 13.64
C ASP A 462 -18.38 9.94 12.86
N ALA A 463 -18.65 10.38 11.63
CA ALA A 463 -19.65 9.72 10.78
C ALA A 463 -19.27 8.26 10.46
N MET A 464 -18.00 7.97 10.18
CA MET A 464 -17.51 6.59 9.98
C MET A 464 -17.62 5.77 11.26
N TYR A 465 -17.26 6.35 12.41
CA TYR A 465 -17.40 5.71 13.72
C TYR A 465 -18.87 5.34 14.01
N ASP A 466 -19.82 6.25 13.74
CA ASP A 466 -21.24 6.01 14.01
C ASP A 466 -21.84 4.94 13.09
N ILE A 467 -21.36 4.84 11.83
CA ILE A 467 -21.69 3.73 10.93
C ILE A 467 -21.24 2.40 11.53
N LEU A 468 -19.99 2.33 12.01
CA LEU A 468 -19.44 1.13 12.63
C LEU A 468 -20.17 0.75 13.90
N LYS A 469 -20.45 1.71 14.78
CA LYS A 469 -21.23 1.48 16.01
C LYS A 469 -22.61 0.88 15.70
N SER A 470 -23.30 1.42 14.70
CA SER A 470 -24.60 0.91 14.27
C SER A 470 -24.50 -0.51 13.72
N ALA A 471 -23.53 -0.76 12.83
CA ALA A 471 -23.31 -2.09 12.26
C ALA A 471 -22.83 -3.12 13.30
N ALA A 472 -22.01 -2.72 14.28
CA ALA A 472 -21.55 -3.57 15.37
C ALA A 472 -22.71 -4.01 16.27
N ALA A 473 -23.64 -3.09 16.59
CA ALA A 473 -24.85 -3.40 17.34
C ALA A 473 -25.76 -4.39 16.58
N GLU A 474 -25.97 -4.16 15.28
CA GLU A 474 -26.77 -5.05 14.42
C GLU A 474 -26.17 -6.46 14.33
N ARG A 475 -24.86 -6.56 14.12
CA ARG A 475 -24.14 -7.84 13.98
C ARG A 475 -23.84 -8.51 15.31
N GLY A 476 -24.00 -7.80 16.43
CA GLY A 476 -23.68 -8.31 17.75
C GLY A 476 -22.19 -8.63 17.95
N ARG A 477 -21.30 -7.92 17.26
CA ARG A 477 -19.84 -8.09 17.34
C ARG A 477 -19.09 -6.78 17.23
N PRO A 478 -17.88 -6.67 17.78
CA PRO A 478 -17.03 -5.51 17.56
C PRO A 478 -16.62 -5.37 16.08
N LEU A 479 -16.54 -4.12 15.62
CA LEU A 479 -15.97 -3.70 14.35
C LEU A 479 -14.81 -2.72 14.55
N VAL A 480 -14.01 -2.51 13.51
CA VAL A 480 -12.75 -1.79 13.58
C VAL A 480 -12.86 -0.44 12.87
N MET A 481 -12.47 0.63 13.55
CA MET A 481 -12.13 1.92 12.95
C MET A 481 -10.61 2.04 12.86
N ARG A 482 -10.07 2.05 11.64
CA ARG A 482 -8.63 1.97 11.42
C ARG A 482 -8.12 3.10 10.54
N PRO A 483 -7.80 4.30 11.07
CA PRO A 483 -7.10 5.30 10.29
C PRO A 483 -5.61 4.94 10.11
N HIS A 484 -5.10 5.06 8.89
CA HIS A 484 -3.67 5.27 8.68
C HIS A 484 -3.31 6.65 9.17
N VAL A 485 -2.37 6.73 10.11
CA VAL A 485 -2.00 7.99 10.75
C VAL A 485 -0.59 7.91 11.30
N GLY A 486 0.16 8.99 11.16
CA GLY A 486 1.51 9.07 11.71
C GLY A 486 2.57 8.36 10.86
N GLU A 487 2.26 7.96 9.63
CA GLU A 487 3.26 7.45 8.68
C GLU A 487 3.99 8.60 7.99
N GLY A 488 3.27 9.65 7.61
CA GLY A 488 3.77 10.75 6.79
C GLY A 488 4.02 10.36 5.34
N TYR A 489 4.24 11.37 4.49
CA TYR A 489 4.56 11.16 3.08
C TYR A 489 5.72 12.06 2.62
N PRO A 490 6.81 11.49 2.06
CA PRO A 490 7.95 12.28 1.60
C PRO A 490 7.59 13.35 0.56
N GLU A 491 7.73 14.62 0.94
CA GLU A 491 7.60 15.77 0.02
C GLU A 491 8.89 15.99 -0.76
N MET A 492 8.80 16.09 -2.09
CA MET A 492 9.97 16.29 -2.95
C MET A 492 10.33 17.79 -3.08
N PRO A 493 11.63 18.17 -3.07
CA PRO A 493 12.05 19.55 -3.29
C PRO A 493 11.55 20.10 -4.63
N GLU A 494 11.27 21.40 -4.67
CA GLU A 494 10.86 22.08 -5.89
C GLU A 494 11.89 21.87 -7.03
N GLY A 495 11.40 21.61 -8.25
CA GLY A 495 12.24 21.33 -9.41
C GLY A 495 12.83 19.91 -9.48
N SER A 496 12.49 19.02 -8.54
CA SER A 496 12.88 17.60 -8.62
C SER A 496 12.36 16.93 -9.89
N GLN A 497 13.22 16.16 -10.58
CA GLN A 497 12.86 15.45 -11.83
C GLN A 497 12.02 14.18 -11.62
N GLY A 498 11.57 13.90 -10.40
CA GLY A 498 10.79 12.71 -10.05
C GLY A 498 10.79 12.46 -8.55
N PHE A 499 10.10 11.41 -8.15
CA PHE A 499 10.08 10.96 -6.76
C PHE A 499 11.42 10.31 -6.39
N HIS A 500 11.96 10.64 -5.21
CA HIS A 500 13.00 9.87 -4.57
C HIS A 500 12.84 9.91 -3.05
N ARG A 501 12.41 8.81 -2.43
CA ARG A 501 11.99 8.79 -1.01
C ARG A 501 13.02 9.35 -0.01
N TYR A 502 14.32 9.23 -0.30
CA TYR A 502 15.42 9.76 0.55
C TYR A 502 15.89 11.18 0.20
N ARG A 503 15.19 11.88 -0.69
CA ARG A 503 15.48 13.29 -1.02
C ARG A 503 14.39 14.22 -0.52
N ALA A 504 13.63 13.78 0.47
CA ALA A 504 12.53 14.58 0.98
C ALA A 504 13.01 15.94 1.53
N VAL A 505 12.14 16.95 1.43
CA VAL A 505 12.35 18.27 2.04
C VAL A 505 12.66 18.10 3.53
N GLN A 506 13.67 18.82 4.00
CA GLN A 506 14.11 18.82 5.40
C GLN A 506 13.67 20.12 6.07
N GLU A 507 13.31 20.03 7.35
CA GLU A 507 12.98 21.14 8.25
C GLU A 507 13.59 20.81 9.63
N ASP A 508 14.30 21.76 10.25
CA ASP A 508 14.96 21.59 11.56
C ASP A 508 15.85 20.34 11.71
N ASN A 509 16.57 19.98 10.63
CA ASN A 509 17.42 18.77 10.53
C ASN A 509 16.67 17.42 10.56
N ALA A 510 15.36 17.42 10.30
CA ALA A 510 14.58 16.22 10.09
C ALA A 510 13.74 16.34 8.79
N PRO A 511 13.23 15.23 8.24
CA PRO A 511 12.32 15.31 7.11
C PRO A 511 11.02 16.04 7.50
N LYS A 512 10.61 17.04 6.73
CA LYS A 512 9.42 17.89 7.01
C LYS A 512 8.15 17.08 7.25
N HIS A 513 7.98 15.94 6.57
CA HIS A 513 6.79 15.10 6.71
C HIS A 513 6.68 14.43 8.09
N TYR A 514 7.74 14.35 8.89
CA TYR A 514 7.68 13.80 10.24
C TYR A 514 6.83 14.67 11.17
N SER A 515 6.98 16.01 11.08
CA SER A 515 6.21 16.95 11.90
C SER A 515 4.73 16.92 11.52
N LEU A 516 4.42 16.83 10.22
CA LEU A 516 3.06 16.64 9.71
C LEU A 516 2.41 15.36 10.25
N ALA A 517 3.11 14.22 10.14
CA ALA A 517 2.64 12.92 10.62
C ALA A 517 2.35 12.95 12.13
N SER A 518 3.25 13.56 12.90
CA SER A 518 3.07 13.72 14.35
C SER A 518 1.91 14.65 14.70
N ALA A 519 1.68 15.71 13.92
CA ALA A 519 0.54 16.63 14.10
C ALA A 519 -0.82 15.98 13.74
N ASN A 520 -0.84 15.07 12.76
CA ASN A 520 -2.04 14.30 12.43
C ASN A 520 -2.40 13.29 13.53
N LEU A 521 -1.40 12.62 14.12
CA LEU A 521 -1.56 11.83 15.34
C LEU A 521 -2.16 12.69 16.46
N GLU A 522 -1.59 13.87 16.71
CA GLU A 522 -2.07 14.78 17.75
C GLU A 522 -3.54 15.19 17.55
N THR A 523 -3.90 15.52 16.31
CA THR A 523 -5.27 15.89 15.94
C THR A 523 -6.25 14.76 16.24
N LEU A 524 -5.92 13.54 15.84
CA LEU A 524 -6.78 12.39 15.99
C LEU A 524 -6.90 11.92 17.45
N ILE A 525 -5.79 11.89 18.20
CA ILE A 525 -5.77 11.53 19.62
C ILE A 525 -6.62 12.53 20.41
N THR A 526 -6.40 13.83 20.20
CA THR A 526 -7.17 14.88 20.86
C THR A 526 -8.65 14.82 20.49
N HIS A 527 -8.99 14.49 19.24
CA HIS A 527 -10.38 14.29 18.83
C HIS A 527 -11.04 13.13 19.56
N LEU A 528 -10.36 11.99 19.68
CA LEU A 528 -10.85 10.82 20.41
C LEU A 528 -11.04 11.10 21.91
N GLU A 529 -10.11 11.82 22.54
CA GLU A 529 -10.24 12.28 23.93
C GLU A 529 -11.45 13.20 24.11
N ASN A 530 -11.63 14.18 23.22
CA ASN A 530 -12.77 15.10 23.26
C ASN A 530 -14.11 14.40 23.02
N ARG A 531 -14.11 13.32 22.21
CA ARG A 531 -15.27 12.43 22.02
C ARG A 531 -15.57 11.59 23.27
N GLY A 532 -14.64 11.49 24.22
CA GLY A 532 -14.75 10.61 25.38
C GLY A 532 -14.53 9.13 25.02
N TYR A 533 -13.75 8.85 23.98
CA TYR A 533 -13.35 7.48 23.66
C TYR A 533 -12.43 6.94 24.76
N SER A 534 -12.62 5.67 25.11
CA SER A 534 -11.76 4.88 25.99
C SER A 534 -11.91 3.41 25.61
N ALA A 535 -11.10 2.52 26.18
CA ALA A 535 -11.27 1.08 26.00
C ALA A 535 -12.68 0.60 26.40
N GLU A 536 -13.22 1.10 27.52
CA GLU A 536 -14.56 0.75 27.98
C GLU A 536 -15.64 1.33 27.06
N GLN A 537 -15.47 2.57 26.60
CA GLN A 537 -16.46 3.19 25.72
C GLN A 537 -16.46 2.51 24.34
N GLY A 538 -15.30 2.20 23.78
CA GLY A 538 -15.18 1.41 22.55
C GLY A 538 -15.80 0.02 22.69
N ALA A 539 -15.59 -0.66 23.82
CA ALA A 539 -16.23 -1.94 24.10
C ALA A 539 -17.76 -1.85 24.19
N ARG A 540 -18.31 -0.77 24.79
CA ARG A 540 -19.76 -0.52 24.83
C ARG A 540 -20.35 -0.22 23.46
N ASP A 541 -19.63 0.57 22.66
CA ASP A 541 -20.05 0.94 21.31
C ASP A 541 -19.83 -0.17 20.29
N GLY A 542 -19.05 -1.20 20.64
CA GLY A 542 -18.65 -2.25 19.71
C GLY A 542 -17.67 -1.75 18.64
N VAL A 543 -16.91 -0.69 18.91
CA VAL A 543 -15.94 -0.11 17.97
C VAL A 543 -14.54 -0.12 18.59
N ILE A 544 -13.63 -0.83 17.94
CA ILE A 544 -12.20 -0.89 18.27
C ILE A 544 -11.47 0.10 17.39
N VAL A 545 -10.69 1.01 17.98
CA VAL A 545 -9.81 1.93 17.23
C VAL A 545 -8.39 1.37 17.15
N ARG A 546 -7.84 1.32 15.94
CA ARG A 546 -6.44 0.91 15.67
C ARG A 546 -5.76 1.95 14.79
N PHE A 547 -4.53 2.31 15.08
CA PHE A 547 -3.75 3.22 14.25
C PHE A 547 -2.83 2.41 13.33
N GLY A 548 -3.04 2.57 12.03
CA GLY A 548 -2.14 2.06 11.00
C GLY A 548 -0.81 2.81 11.02
N HIS A 549 0.30 2.09 11.08
CA HIS A 549 1.68 2.58 11.20
C HIS A 549 2.02 3.22 12.54
N ALA A 550 1.43 4.40 12.81
CA ALA A 550 1.75 5.22 13.97
C ALA A 550 3.27 5.49 14.13
N THR A 551 3.99 5.63 13.00
CA THR A 551 5.47 5.69 12.91
C THR A 551 6.08 6.88 13.65
N HIS A 552 5.41 8.03 13.68
CA HIS A 552 5.94 9.26 14.26
C HIS A 552 5.26 9.65 15.58
N LEU A 553 4.86 8.64 16.37
CA LEU A 553 4.38 8.84 17.73
C LEU A 553 5.46 9.46 18.62
N THR A 554 5.11 10.56 19.28
CA THR A 554 5.91 11.10 20.40
C THR A 554 5.66 10.31 21.68
N GLN A 555 6.56 10.41 22.66
CA GLN A 555 6.39 9.75 23.97
C GLN A 555 5.06 10.12 24.66
N SER A 556 4.69 11.41 24.62
CA SER A 556 3.41 11.89 25.17
C SER A 556 2.22 11.23 24.48
N GLN A 557 2.27 11.11 23.15
CA GLN A 557 1.21 10.46 22.37
C GLN A 557 1.14 8.96 22.65
N VAL A 558 2.28 8.26 22.85
CA VAL A 558 2.30 6.84 23.22
C VAL A 558 1.53 6.59 24.52
N THR A 559 1.75 7.42 25.55
CA THR A 559 1.01 7.31 26.81
C THR A 559 -0.49 7.56 26.61
N ARG A 560 -0.86 8.55 25.81
CA ARG A 560 -2.27 8.87 25.54
C ARG A 560 -2.99 7.77 24.79
N ILE A 561 -2.38 7.17 23.76
CA ILE A 561 -3.00 6.06 23.03
C ILE A 561 -3.14 4.79 23.90
N LYS A 562 -2.23 4.60 24.87
CA LYS A 562 -2.36 3.55 25.89
C LYS A 562 -3.61 3.75 26.73
N ASP A 563 -3.80 4.96 27.25
CA ASP A 563 -4.94 5.31 28.11
C ASP A 563 -6.28 5.22 27.35
N LEU A 564 -6.26 5.51 26.05
CA LEU A 564 -7.41 5.33 25.16
C LEU A 564 -7.67 3.87 24.78
N GLY A 565 -6.73 2.95 25.05
CA GLY A 565 -6.82 1.55 24.65
C GLY A 565 -6.72 1.34 23.13
N ILE A 566 -5.99 2.19 22.43
CA ILE A 566 -5.79 2.12 20.98
C ILE A 566 -4.67 1.12 20.66
N PHE A 567 -4.89 0.31 19.63
CA PHE A 567 -3.87 -0.60 19.10
C PHE A 567 -2.97 0.12 18.11
N ALA A 568 -1.67 -0.12 18.18
CA ALA A 568 -0.72 0.32 17.17
C ALA A 568 -0.40 -0.84 16.22
N GLU A 569 -0.43 -0.59 14.92
CA GLU A 569 -0.02 -1.54 13.91
C GLU A 569 1.33 -1.12 13.33
N ALA A 570 2.39 -1.85 13.67
CA ALA A 570 3.75 -1.52 13.27
C ALA A 570 4.13 -2.25 11.97
N ASN A 571 4.55 -1.47 10.98
CA ASN A 571 4.86 -1.95 9.63
C ASN A 571 6.32 -1.61 9.27
N LEU A 572 7.27 -2.34 9.87
CA LEU A 572 8.68 -1.95 9.88
C LEU A 572 9.25 -1.82 8.47
N VAL A 573 9.09 -2.86 7.64
CA VAL A 573 9.65 -2.79 6.28
C VAL A 573 8.89 -1.77 5.43
N SER A 574 7.57 -1.67 5.58
CA SER A 574 6.79 -0.64 4.87
C SER A 574 7.31 0.76 5.18
N ASN A 575 7.45 1.13 6.45
CA ASN A 575 7.91 2.47 6.82
C ASN A 575 9.26 2.83 6.20
N LYS A 576 10.17 1.85 6.09
CA LYS A 576 11.44 2.03 5.38
C LYS A 576 11.26 2.17 3.87
N VAL A 577 10.36 1.40 3.25
CA VAL A 577 10.17 1.35 1.80
C VAL A 577 9.36 2.53 1.28
N THR A 578 8.35 2.99 2.01
CA THR A 578 7.58 4.21 1.70
C THR A 578 8.42 5.47 1.91
N GLY A 579 9.45 5.38 2.75
CA GLY A 579 10.32 6.50 3.10
C GLY A 579 9.81 7.32 4.29
N ALA A 580 8.76 6.85 4.95
CA ALA A 580 8.32 7.32 6.26
C ALA A 580 9.48 7.29 7.28
N LEU A 581 10.37 6.31 7.15
CA LEU A 581 11.66 6.31 7.83
C LEU A 581 12.81 6.55 6.85
N GLN A 582 13.59 7.59 7.16
CA GLN A 582 14.87 7.88 6.54
C GLN A 582 16.01 7.31 7.39
N PRO A 583 17.16 6.97 6.78
CA PRO A 583 18.28 6.44 7.54
C PRO A 583 18.82 7.52 8.48
N GLY A 584 19.00 7.18 9.75
CA GLY A 584 19.62 8.05 10.74
C GLY A 584 21.11 8.30 10.45
N ARG A 585 21.78 9.07 11.31
CA ARG A 585 23.23 9.38 11.16
C ARG A 585 24.11 8.14 11.15
N GLY A 586 23.67 7.05 11.81
CA GLY A 586 24.34 5.74 11.82
C GLY A 586 23.99 4.83 10.63
N GLY A 587 23.08 5.26 9.75
CA GLY A 587 22.59 4.48 8.62
C GLY A 587 21.52 3.44 8.96
N ASP A 588 21.14 3.29 10.24
CA ASP A 588 20.00 2.47 10.64
C ASP A 588 18.69 3.25 10.42
N PHE A 589 17.68 2.56 9.91
CA PHE A 589 16.37 3.13 9.61
C PHE A 589 15.45 3.08 10.83
N PHE A 590 15.71 2.17 11.77
CA PHE A 590 14.78 1.85 12.84
C PHE A 590 15.14 2.50 14.18
N GLU A 591 16.20 3.31 14.23
CA GLU A 591 16.60 4.07 15.42
C GLU A 591 15.43 4.91 15.98
N ASP A 592 14.66 5.53 15.09
CA ASP A 592 13.53 6.40 15.45
C ASP A 592 12.17 5.70 15.36
N HIS A 593 12.13 4.37 15.14
CA HIS A 593 10.86 3.66 15.05
C HIS A 593 10.23 3.46 16.46
N PRO A 594 8.92 3.72 16.65
CA PRO A 594 8.30 3.80 17.97
C PRO A 594 8.06 2.45 18.65
N LEU A 595 8.37 1.33 17.98
CA LEU A 595 8.16 -0.04 18.50
C LEU A 595 8.72 -0.23 19.92
N LEU A 596 9.93 0.27 20.20
CA LEU A 596 10.51 0.15 21.55
C LEU A 596 9.74 0.98 22.58
N SER A 597 9.22 2.14 22.19
CA SER A 597 8.37 2.97 23.04
C SER A 597 7.02 2.30 23.32
N LEU A 598 6.39 1.75 22.28
CA LEU A 598 5.12 1.01 22.39
C LEU A 598 5.27 -0.18 23.35
N LEU A 599 6.36 -0.95 23.24
CA LEU A 599 6.67 -2.04 24.17
C LEU A 599 6.92 -1.54 25.59
N TYR A 600 7.70 -0.46 25.75
CA TYR A 600 7.97 0.13 27.06
C TYR A 600 6.68 0.54 27.79
N HIS A 601 5.75 1.17 27.07
CA HIS A 601 4.48 1.63 27.62
C HIS A 601 3.39 0.56 27.62
N GLU A 602 3.66 -0.64 27.11
CA GLU A 602 2.71 -1.76 27.03
C GLU A 602 1.47 -1.44 26.17
N VAL A 603 1.65 -0.67 25.09
CA VAL A 603 0.61 -0.43 24.09
C VAL A 603 0.41 -1.70 23.24
N PRO A 604 -0.81 -2.23 23.10
CA PRO A 604 -1.08 -3.37 22.22
C PRO A 604 -0.56 -3.12 20.81
N THR A 605 0.38 -3.95 20.36
CA THR A 605 1.07 -3.76 19.09
C THR A 605 1.05 -5.03 18.25
N VAL A 606 0.66 -4.92 16.99
CA VAL A 606 0.70 -6.03 16.02
C VAL A 606 1.60 -5.66 14.85
N LEU A 607 2.44 -6.60 14.41
CA LEU A 607 3.30 -6.43 13.26
C LEU A 607 2.57 -6.82 11.98
N ASN A 608 2.74 -6.05 10.91
CA ASN A 608 2.10 -6.33 9.63
C ASN A 608 2.98 -5.96 8.44
N THR A 609 2.67 -6.52 7.26
CA THR A 609 3.46 -6.25 6.06
C THR A 609 3.07 -4.99 5.32
N ASP A 610 1.85 -4.46 5.56
CA ASP A 610 1.19 -3.40 4.78
C ASP A 610 0.87 -3.82 3.34
N ALA A 611 1.90 -4.18 2.57
CA ALA A 611 1.75 -4.60 1.20
C ALA A 611 2.87 -5.57 0.80
N HIS A 612 2.98 -6.66 1.57
CA HIS A 612 3.73 -7.90 1.31
C HIS A 612 4.63 -7.89 0.05
N GLY A 613 4.12 -8.36 -1.09
CA GLY A 613 4.80 -8.47 -2.37
C GLY A 613 5.04 -7.16 -3.12
N VAL A 614 4.38 -6.05 -2.77
CA VAL A 614 4.76 -4.70 -3.26
C VAL A 614 6.03 -4.19 -2.55
N MET A 615 6.20 -4.55 -1.28
CA MET A 615 7.33 -4.11 -0.45
C MET A 615 8.49 -5.11 -0.41
N HIS A 616 8.37 -6.23 -1.14
CA HIS A 616 9.30 -7.37 -1.04
C HIS A 616 9.54 -7.84 0.40
N THR A 617 8.50 -7.78 1.23
CA THR A 617 8.51 -8.23 2.62
C THR A 617 7.60 -9.44 2.80
N ASN A 618 7.59 -10.03 3.99
CA ASN A 618 6.57 -10.96 4.46
C ASN A 618 6.48 -10.90 5.99
N LEU A 619 5.45 -11.50 6.59
CA LEU A 619 5.23 -11.39 8.04
C LEU A 619 6.41 -11.95 8.85
N LYS A 620 7.07 -13.00 8.34
CA LYS A 620 8.32 -13.52 8.91
C LYS A 620 9.41 -12.45 8.99
N GLN A 621 9.63 -11.68 7.92
CA GLN A 621 10.62 -10.62 7.88
C GLN A 621 10.29 -9.48 8.85
N GLU A 622 9.01 -9.11 9.00
CA GLU A 622 8.59 -8.11 10.00
C GLU A 622 8.98 -8.54 11.42
N TYR A 623 8.71 -9.79 11.80
CA TYR A 623 9.11 -10.34 13.10
C TYR A 623 10.63 -10.45 13.25
N GLU A 624 11.38 -10.73 12.19
CA GLU A 624 12.85 -10.71 12.21
C GLU A 624 13.41 -9.31 12.43
N GLN A 625 12.83 -8.27 11.81
CA GLN A 625 13.24 -6.89 12.04
C GLN A 625 12.90 -6.44 13.47
N ALA A 626 11.72 -6.78 13.99
CA ALA A 626 11.33 -6.48 15.36
C ALA A 626 12.27 -7.14 16.37
N ASP A 627 12.57 -8.43 16.20
CA ASP A 627 13.50 -9.18 17.04
C ASP A 627 14.93 -8.58 17.00
N ARG A 628 15.38 -8.15 15.82
CA ARG A 628 16.67 -7.44 15.69
C ARG A 628 16.66 -6.14 16.49
N LEU A 629 15.63 -5.31 16.36
CA LEU A 629 15.52 -4.03 17.05
C LEU A 629 15.52 -4.22 18.58
N ILE A 630 14.70 -5.16 19.07
CA ILE A 630 14.64 -5.54 20.49
C ILE A 630 16.01 -6.02 20.99
N LYS A 631 16.69 -6.90 20.25
CA LYS A 631 18.03 -7.39 20.63
C LYS A 631 19.10 -6.30 20.63
N MET A 632 19.00 -5.30 19.75
CA MET A 632 19.91 -4.16 19.77
C MET A 632 19.73 -3.34 21.05
N PHE A 633 18.48 -3.07 21.44
CA PHE A 633 18.17 -2.40 22.70
C PHE A 633 18.62 -3.21 23.92
N GLN A 634 18.29 -4.51 24.00
CA GLN A 634 18.72 -5.42 25.07
C GLN A 634 20.25 -5.46 25.27
N ARG A 635 21.01 -5.31 24.19
CA ARG A 635 22.49 -5.27 24.21
C ARG A 635 23.05 -3.88 24.51
N ASN A 636 22.21 -2.91 24.84
CA ASN A 636 22.55 -1.49 25.04
C ASN A 636 23.26 -0.88 23.81
N LYS A 637 22.95 -1.36 22.61
CA LYS A 637 23.45 -0.80 21.33
C LYS A 637 22.55 0.31 20.78
N MET A 638 21.39 0.48 21.40
CA MET A 638 20.40 1.50 21.10
C MET A 638 19.82 1.97 22.44
N SER A 639 19.45 3.25 22.52
CA SER A 639 18.71 3.83 23.65
C SER A 639 17.24 4.04 23.26
N LEU A 640 16.39 4.15 24.27
CA LEU A 640 15.01 4.60 24.13
C LEU A 640 14.91 5.99 24.76
N ARG A 641 14.36 6.96 24.03
CA ARG A 641 14.13 8.31 24.54
C ARG A 641 12.87 8.35 25.40
N ILE A 642 12.97 8.67 26.70
CA ILE A 642 11.84 8.82 27.63
C ILE A 642 11.99 10.15 28.37
N GLU A 643 10.99 11.03 28.32
CA GLU A 643 10.97 12.31 29.07
C GLU A 643 12.31 13.09 28.98
N ASP A 644 12.86 13.19 27.79
CA ASP A 644 14.16 13.82 27.48
C ASP A 644 15.43 13.12 28.00
N GLN A 645 15.33 11.85 28.35
CA GLN A 645 16.46 11.03 28.76
C GLN A 645 16.65 9.84 27.82
N ASP A 646 17.90 9.53 27.54
CA ASP A 646 18.26 8.32 26.83
C ASP A 646 18.36 7.19 27.85
N VAL A 647 17.39 6.28 27.82
CA VAL A 647 17.31 5.13 28.70
C VAL A 647 17.86 3.92 27.97
N PHE A 648 18.84 3.24 28.56
CA PHE A 648 19.35 1.97 28.02
C PHE A 648 18.70 0.80 28.75
N TYR A 649 18.70 -0.38 28.13
CA TYR A 649 18.08 -1.57 28.70
C TYR A 649 18.59 -1.92 30.11
N ARG A 650 19.89 -1.73 30.38
CA ARG A 650 20.48 -1.97 31.72
C ARG A 650 19.96 -1.03 32.81
N ASP A 651 19.39 0.11 32.41
CA ASP A 651 18.87 1.13 33.33
C ASP A 651 17.41 0.84 33.74
N LEU A 652 16.78 -0.15 33.09
CA LEU A 652 15.40 -0.57 33.34
C LEU A 652 15.30 -1.53 34.53
N SER A 653 14.17 -1.45 35.25
CA SER A 653 13.77 -2.48 36.23
C SER A 653 13.56 -3.85 35.57
N PRO A 654 13.68 -4.97 36.30
CA PRO A 654 13.41 -6.30 35.77
C PRO A 654 12.04 -6.41 35.08
N GLU A 655 11.00 -5.82 35.66
CA GLU A 655 9.64 -5.81 35.11
C GLU A 655 9.57 -5.05 33.78
N GLN A 656 10.29 -3.93 33.65
CA GLN A 656 10.38 -3.18 32.40
C GLN A 656 11.20 -3.93 31.34
N GLN A 657 12.26 -4.63 31.75
CA GLN A 657 13.10 -5.43 30.86
C GLN A 657 12.30 -6.55 30.18
N GLU A 658 11.39 -7.21 30.91
CA GLU A 658 10.53 -8.29 30.40
C GLU A 658 9.59 -7.84 29.26
N ARG A 659 9.28 -6.54 29.18
CA ARG A 659 8.43 -5.99 28.11
C ARG A 659 9.06 -6.12 26.73
N PHE A 660 10.38 -6.11 26.64
CA PHE A 660 11.13 -6.17 25.39
C PHE A 660 11.34 -7.61 24.93
N ASN A 661 10.24 -8.28 24.56
CA ASN A 661 10.23 -9.68 24.13
C ASN A 661 9.36 -9.84 22.87
N PRO A 662 9.88 -10.40 21.76
CA PRO A 662 9.09 -10.66 20.56
C PRO A 662 7.86 -11.55 20.80
N GLN A 663 7.86 -12.38 21.84
CA GLN A 663 6.69 -13.19 22.21
C GLN A 663 5.48 -12.32 22.53
N ARG A 664 5.69 -11.15 23.14
CA ARG A 664 4.61 -10.22 23.50
C ARG A 664 3.83 -9.71 22.27
N LEU A 665 4.55 -9.46 21.17
CA LEU A 665 3.96 -9.10 19.88
C LEU A 665 3.17 -10.25 19.25
N ARG A 666 3.52 -11.51 19.55
CA ARG A 666 2.76 -12.69 19.10
C ARG A 666 1.48 -12.85 19.90
N ASP A 667 1.60 -12.71 21.22
CA ASP A 667 0.49 -12.86 22.15
C ASP A 667 -0.62 -11.86 21.83
N TRP A 668 -0.29 -10.58 21.60
CA TRP A 668 -1.28 -9.56 21.21
C TRP A 668 -2.00 -9.88 19.89
N ALA A 669 -1.28 -10.40 18.89
CA ALA A 669 -1.89 -10.79 17.63
C ALA A 669 -2.82 -12.01 17.79
N GLN A 670 -2.41 -13.00 18.58
CA GLN A 670 -3.21 -14.20 18.86
C GLN A 670 -4.43 -13.90 19.72
N ASP A 671 -4.30 -13.00 20.70
CA ASP A 671 -5.42 -12.55 21.54
C ASP A 671 -6.46 -11.82 20.69
N TYR A 672 -6.03 -10.98 19.76
CA TYR A 672 -6.92 -10.33 18.80
C TYR A 672 -7.66 -11.36 17.94
N GLU A 673 -6.96 -12.30 17.32
CA GLU A 673 -7.60 -13.34 16.50
C GLU A 673 -8.61 -14.14 17.33
N LYS A 674 -8.24 -14.55 18.54
CA LYS A 674 -9.14 -15.29 19.45
C LYS A 674 -10.41 -14.49 19.76
N ALA A 675 -10.30 -13.19 19.96
CA ALA A 675 -11.46 -12.31 20.17
C ALA A 675 -12.36 -12.26 18.94
N VAL A 676 -11.79 -12.14 17.72
CA VAL A 676 -12.53 -12.19 16.46
C VAL A 676 -13.26 -13.53 16.29
N ARG A 677 -12.56 -14.66 16.51
CA ARG A 677 -13.14 -16.01 16.41
C ARG A 677 -14.25 -16.25 17.43
N ALA A 678 -14.13 -15.67 18.63
CA ALA A 678 -15.20 -15.74 19.63
C ALA A 678 -16.43 -14.95 19.17
N ALA A 679 -16.25 -13.79 18.56
CA ALA A 679 -17.33 -12.96 18.03
C ALA A 679 -18.02 -13.57 16.79
N ASP A 680 -17.28 -14.28 15.93
CA ASP A 680 -17.88 -15.01 14.78
C ASP A 680 -18.93 -16.04 15.25
N LYS A 681 -18.70 -16.70 16.40
CA LYS A 681 -19.64 -17.69 16.94
C LYS A 681 -20.95 -17.05 17.42
N SER A 682 -20.90 -15.81 17.91
CA SER A 682 -22.12 -15.08 18.30
C SER A 682 -22.89 -14.56 17.08
N ASP A 683 -22.20 -14.17 16.02
CA ASP A 683 -22.80 -13.68 14.76
C ASP A 683 -23.67 -14.79 14.11
N LEU A 684 -23.17 -16.04 14.08
CA LEU A 684 -23.90 -17.20 13.53
C LEU A 684 -25.09 -17.70 14.38
N SER A 685 -25.22 -17.23 15.63
CA SER A 685 -26.26 -17.67 16.57
C SER A 685 -27.50 -16.78 16.59
N ARG A 686 -27.45 -15.64 15.90
CA ARG A 686 -28.54 -14.69 15.69
C ARG A 686 -29.05 -14.79 14.27
#